data_AF-A0A0G2FTT7-F1
#
_entry.id   AF-A0A0G2FTT7-F1
#
_cell.length_a   1.000
_cell.length_b   1.000
_cell.length_c   1.000
_cell.angle_alpha   90.00
_cell.angle_beta   90.00
_cell.angle_gamma   90.00
#
_symmetry.space_group_name_H-M   'P 1'
#
loop_
_entity.id
_entity.type
_entity.pdbx_description
1 polymer ?
#
loop_
_entity_poly.entity_id
_entity_poly.type
_entity_poly.pdbx_seq_one_letter_code
_entity_poly.pdbx_strand_id
1 'polypeptide(L)'
;MVRSRLLEGLVALAVSTVVTVPYVAAQEGDFSNPGNLLPDASVSAEIVAKDISSLADIGAGGIEYLPFYFYGLVYAQLVPVPDGPIEPPTDWSIYGFGDTAFNELFKETLQAIKDQGNGFNIDFALGPNQGAGVPSEPGTEGLSNGTESHIVQVPGNATVTTGETFSGPVPPPYLPEVLQGGLGFQGELEQFGPANLTAVFALKVTGLSTFGAADVGTPVFILDEGSYIDLTPNVSTDGQLEWTPPASPGNPTWKLFSYWQRYTNQRACRGGLNATTVVGNGSWTVDHFSTAGAVKVTGFWDQQILSDAETAELVAAVAKYSWEDSMEILAALYWTPDFLSRFEQEMGYSLVKYLPLLYNPKNTWNGGVLAYPELYQYGEYTADNTSVHDLDYRTVLTSGYQDYIDHFEEWSHARGVEYSNQPSYNLPLEMLRNIPSVDAPEGESLGFEDSVTSYRQLSGPAHIAGRNVVSSEMGAVSGPAFNLTIPQFLYHGKVGLAGGITQQVLHGAPYSGNYPNTTWPGYTTFYYLYSEMWTPNLPTYGSGHLKDTLDWFGRNQWVLQQGVPKIDLAVYYYAAPWAAAGEDALGGADGLGSLGYTYDYLSPQNLLLPQATVRNGVLAADGPSYKALIFSGQDIITIEAAQAVLGFAQAGLPIIVVGDASALPDQTYPSADVGQLTNITAQIAQSSAVHFVTSIDEISGVLSELTITPQAGLNCTSSPVYPVVRSDVDNGAEYVFLYNDQYISADCSVSFTSSGSNATPFVYNAFAGTQEELVEYTADGSVYTLSLNLAANETTILVFKPGSGTNGTSKPVVTSSSQNVASVRRSNSSDTSVLATVSSSGSASLTFDSGKTTTFDVSLPATLDLPTWDIEIEDWHAPDDRFDVEAGSAITLHNFTGQALVPWLQLGAGFESVSGVGRYTTRFTAPSLPSSNSSSSGPSSRIGALLSLGPVVNTVRASIDGVQLAPIDPARPVVDISGYVDEGQEHELVVEVTTTLFNRIKSEADQVQVWGQVASAQQSKYAEQGPYEYGLLGPVTLEWVAVAEVDASAL
;
A
#
# COMPACT_ATOMS: atom_id res chain seq x y z
N MET A 1 -39.62 10.52 1.73
CA MET A 1 -38.85 11.16 2.81
C MET A 1 -37.85 10.22 3.50
N VAL A 2 -37.53 9.05 2.90
CA VAL A 2 -36.49 8.11 3.38
C VAL A 2 -35.56 7.79 2.20
N ARG A 3 -34.99 8.84 1.60
CA ARG A 3 -34.06 8.78 0.45
C ARG A 3 -32.93 9.82 0.58
N SER A 4 -32.65 10.20 1.83
CA SER A 4 -31.72 11.28 2.21
C SER A 4 -30.75 10.85 3.32
N ARG A 5 -30.72 9.57 3.70
CA ARG A 5 -29.97 9.03 4.86
C ARG A 5 -29.09 7.82 4.55
N LEU A 6 -28.92 7.51 3.26
CA LEU A 6 -27.90 6.60 2.74
C LEU A 6 -26.82 7.35 1.94
N LEU A 7 -26.87 8.69 1.93
CA LEU A 7 -25.81 9.59 1.47
C LEU A 7 -25.21 10.43 2.62
N GLU A 8 -25.70 10.24 3.86
CA GLU A 8 -25.26 10.98 5.07
C GLU A 8 -24.36 10.11 5.98
N GLY A 9 -23.91 8.94 5.50
CA GLY A 9 -23.04 8.01 6.24
C GLY A 9 -21.53 8.17 5.99
N LEU A 10 -21.15 9.09 5.11
CA LEU A 10 -19.78 9.24 4.57
C LEU A 10 -19.15 10.63 4.83
N VAL A 11 -19.76 11.47 5.70
CA VAL A 11 -19.31 12.85 5.94
C VAL A 11 -19.47 13.28 7.41
N ALA A 12 -18.48 13.00 8.26
CA ALA A 12 -18.30 13.66 9.56
C ALA A 12 -16.88 13.46 10.15
N LEU A 13 -16.31 14.51 10.75
CA LEU A 13 -14.95 14.62 11.34
C LEU A 13 -13.78 14.55 10.32
N ALA A 14 -12.69 15.30 10.45
CA ALA A 14 -12.42 16.53 11.22
C ALA A 14 -11.28 17.35 10.54
N VAL A 15 -11.00 18.58 11.01
CA VAL A 15 -10.06 19.54 10.37
C VAL A 15 -8.93 19.93 11.33
N SER A 16 -7.64 19.87 10.91
CA SER A 16 -6.48 20.80 11.21
C SER A 16 -5.07 20.21 10.96
N THR A 17 -4.25 20.84 10.09
CA THR A 17 -2.76 21.14 10.13
C THR A 17 -1.74 20.25 10.95
N VAL A 18 -0.63 19.59 10.48
CA VAL A 18 0.19 19.38 9.21
C VAL A 18 1.78 19.63 9.25
N VAL A 19 2.52 20.37 8.34
CA VAL A 19 4.04 20.63 8.12
C VAL A 19 5.14 19.50 8.10
N THR A 20 6.41 19.71 7.66
CA THR A 20 7.60 18.76 7.61
C THR A 20 8.99 19.50 7.53
N VAL A 21 10.18 18.87 7.62
CA VAL A 21 11.57 19.30 7.15
C VAL A 21 12.42 20.25 8.09
N PRO A 22 13.78 20.53 7.98
CA PRO A 22 14.76 20.25 6.91
C PRO A 22 16.26 19.86 7.17
N TYR A 23 16.88 19.47 6.06
CA TYR A 23 18.27 19.26 5.60
C TYR A 23 19.40 18.51 6.40
N VAL A 24 20.03 17.49 5.76
CA VAL A 24 21.34 16.80 5.94
C VAL A 24 21.29 15.44 6.65
N ALA A 25 21.94 14.34 6.21
CA ALA A 25 22.34 13.80 4.88
C ALA A 25 22.90 12.34 5.03
N ALA A 26 22.78 11.47 4.02
CA ALA A 26 23.40 10.12 4.00
C ALA A 26 23.78 9.66 2.57
N GLN A 27 24.61 8.61 2.41
CA GLN A 27 25.10 8.15 1.10
C GLN A 27 24.36 6.93 0.53
N GLU A 28 23.75 7.15 -0.64
CA GLU A 28 23.66 6.31 -1.85
C GLU A 28 23.76 4.77 -1.75
N GLY A 29 22.70 4.09 -2.20
CA GLY A 29 22.63 2.65 -2.47
C GLY A 29 21.27 2.06 -2.11
N ASP A 30 20.51 1.61 -3.12
CA ASP A 30 19.18 0.98 -3.04
C ASP A 30 18.09 1.80 -2.29
N PHE A 31 17.41 2.67 -3.04
CA PHE A 31 16.17 3.36 -2.63
C PHE A 31 15.12 3.24 -3.76
N SER A 32 13.85 3.55 -3.49
CA SER A 32 12.73 3.16 -4.36
C SER A 32 12.22 4.23 -5.34
N ASN A 33 11.23 3.81 -6.12
CA ASN A 33 10.88 4.36 -7.42
C ASN A 33 9.55 5.14 -7.36
N PRO A 34 9.51 6.46 -7.62
CA PRO A 34 8.29 7.14 -8.04
C PRO A 34 7.74 6.58 -9.36
N GLY A 35 6.42 6.39 -9.44
CA GLY A 35 5.77 6.04 -10.71
C GLY A 35 5.82 7.21 -11.69
N ASN A 36 6.51 7.05 -12.80
CA ASN A 36 6.65 8.06 -13.86
C ASN A 36 5.56 7.87 -14.91
N LEU A 37 4.62 8.83 -14.95
CA LEU A 37 3.38 8.72 -15.71
C LEU A 37 3.51 9.48 -17.04
N LEU A 38 3.83 8.76 -18.12
CA LEU A 38 3.97 9.33 -19.46
C LEU A 38 2.65 9.25 -20.24
N PRO A 39 2.15 10.36 -20.84
CA PRO A 39 0.84 10.36 -21.51
C PRO A 39 0.77 9.47 -22.78
N ASP A 40 1.76 9.56 -23.67
CA ASP A 40 1.96 8.68 -24.82
C ASP A 40 3.38 8.86 -25.40
N ALA A 41 3.71 8.13 -26.48
CA ALA A 41 5.03 8.18 -27.10
C ALA A 41 5.32 9.43 -27.97
N SER A 42 4.49 10.49 -27.92
CA SER A 42 4.76 11.75 -28.62
C SER A 42 5.62 12.74 -27.82
N VAL A 43 5.95 12.42 -26.57
CA VAL A 43 6.66 13.31 -25.64
C VAL A 43 8.15 13.44 -25.96
N SER A 44 8.80 14.49 -25.47
CA SER A 44 10.22 14.74 -25.70
C SER A 44 11.09 13.88 -24.77
N ALA A 45 11.92 13.01 -25.34
CA ALA A 45 12.92 12.24 -24.59
C ALA A 45 13.93 13.14 -23.84
N GLU A 46 14.25 14.32 -24.37
CA GLU A 46 15.09 15.31 -23.66
C GLU A 46 14.43 15.79 -22.36
N ILE A 47 13.09 15.85 -22.30
CA ILE A 47 12.34 16.18 -21.09
C ILE A 47 12.17 14.95 -20.19
N VAL A 48 11.94 13.75 -20.73
CA VAL A 48 11.93 12.51 -19.91
C VAL A 48 13.27 12.29 -19.20
N ALA A 49 14.40 12.53 -19.87
CA ALA A 49 15.73 12.49 -19.26
C ALA A 49 15.94 13.58 -18.19
N LYS A 50 15.39 14.78 -18.39
CA LYS A 50 15.37 15.86 -17.40
C LYS A 50 14.52 15.49 -16.18
N ASP A 51 13.38 14.85 -16.39
CA ASP A 51 12.47 14.42 -15.31
C ASP A 51 13.12 13.31 -14.47
N ILE A 52 13.79 12.34 -15.11
CA ILE A 52 14.66 11.34 -14.44
C ILE A 52 15.72 12.01 -13.56
N SER A 53 16.51 12.94 -14.12
CA SER A 53 17.52 13.68 -13.36
C SER A 53 16.90 14.48 -12.21
N SER A 54 15.71 15.07 -12.42
CA SER A 54 15.02 15.88 -11.43
C SER A 54 14.49 15.04 -10.26
N LEU A 55 14.04 13.81 -10.51
CA LEU A 55 13.62 12.86 -9.48
C LEU A 55 14.83 12.35 -8.68
N ALA A 56 15.93 12.04 -9.36
CA ALA A 56 17.19 11.64 -8.71
C ALA A 56 17.77 12.77 -7.83
N ASP A 57 17.73 14.03 -8.28
CA ASP A 57 18.19 15.20 -7.51
C ASP A 57 17.42 15.36 -6.18
N ILE A 58 16.14 14.98 -6.13
CA ILE A 58 15.36 14.96 -4.89
C ILE A 58 15.50 13.66 -4.08
N GLY A 59 16.27 12.68 -4.52
CA GLY A 59 16.55 11.45 -3.77
C GLY A 59 15.63 10.25 -4.07
N ALA A 60 14.93 10.24 -5.21
CA ALA A 60 14.36 9.01 -5.75
C ALA A 60 15.48 8.03 -6.18
N GLY A 61 15.22 6.72 -6.10
CA GLY A 61 16.16 5.66 -6.49
C GLY A 61 15.83 4.95 -7.81
N GLY A 62 14.85 5.44 -8.56
CA GLY A 62 14.47 4.93 -9.87
C GLY A 62 13.15 5.50 -10.35
N ILE A 63 12.52 4.85 -11.33
CA ILE A 63 11.13 5.11 -11.74
C ILE A 63 10.37 3.83 -12.04
N GLU A 64 9.05 3.81 -11.83
CA GLU A 64 8.19 2.85 -12.52
C GLU A 64 7.64 3.50 -13.79
N TYR A 65 8.03 3.00 -14.95
CA TYR A 65 7.69 3.58 -16.24
C TYR A 65 6.29 3.11 -16.67
N LEU A 66 5.30 3.99 -16.48
CA LEU A 66 3.91 3.75 -16.88
C LEU A 66 3.57 4.53 -18.17
N PRO A 67 3.45 3.86 -19.32
CA PRO A 67 2.96 4.48 -20.54
C PRO A 67 1.42 4.55 -20.47
N PHE A 68 0.94 5.69 -19.99
CA PHE A 68 -0.39 5.90 -19.44
C PHE A 68 -1.32 6.60 -20.45
N TYR A 69 -1.66 5.86 -21.51
CA TYR A 69 -2.69 6.18 -22.52
C TYR A 69 -4.13 6.33 -21.97
N PHE A 70 -4.26 6.42 -20.65
CA PHE A 70 -5.47 6.67 -19.89
C PHE A 70 -6.64 5.75 -20.25
N TYR A 71 -6.35 4.44 -20.31
CA TYR A 71 -7.27 3.35 -20.68
C TYR A 71 -7.96 3.56 -22.06
N GLY A 72 -7.45 4.47 -22.89
CA GLY A 72 -8.10 4.90 -24.13
C GLY A 72 -9.14 6.02 -23.97
N LEU A 73 -8.89 7.00 -23.10
CA LEU A 73 -9.73 8.18 -22.80
C LEU A 73 -11.13 7.89 -22.21
N VAL A 74 -11.33 6.73 -21.60
CA VAL A 74 -12.66 6.28 -21.15
C VAL A 74 -13.31 7.17 -20.10
N TYR A 75 -12.59 7.75 -19.12
CA TYR A 75 -13.25 8.64 -18.15
C TYR A 75 -13.77 9.93 -18.78
N ALA A 76 -13.24 10.39 -19.92
CA ALA A 76 -13.80 11.57 -20.59
C ALA A 76 -15.21 11.31 -21.16
N GLN A 77 -15.64 10.04 -21.21
CA GLN A 77 -17.02 9.63 -21.53
C GLN A 77 -17.95 9.65 -20.30
N LEU A 78 -17.40 9.73 -19.07
CA LEU A 78 -18.18 9.93 -17.83
C LEU A 78 -18.69 11.36 -17.68
N VAL A 79 -18.16 12.30 -18.47
CA VAL A 79 -18.67 13.67 -18.63
C VAL A 79 -19.52 13.75 -19.92
N PRO A 80 -20.66 14.47 -19.94
CA PRO A 80 -21.53 14.55 -21.13
C PRO A 80 -20.94 15.28 -22.34
N VAL A 81 -20.05 14.61 -23.08
CA VAL A 81 -19.57 15.03 -24.41
C VAL A 81 -20.68 14.78 -25.45
N PRO A 82 -20.96 15.71 -26.38
CA PRO A 82 -21.98 15.49 -27.42
C PRO A 82 -21.56 14.42 -28.43
N ASP A 83 -22.41 13.39 -28.59
CA ASP A 83 -22.40 12.27 -29.54
C ASP A 83 -21.17 12.14 -30.48
N GLY A 84 -20.12 11.45 -30.02
CA GLY A 84 -18.99 11.05 -30.87
C GLY A 84 -17.90 10.27 -30.11
N PRO A 85 -17.01 9.53 -30.80
CA PRO A 85 -15.79 9.02 -30.19
C PRO A 85 -14.88 10.20 -29.80
N ILE A 86 -14.22 10.10 -28.65
CA ILE A 86 -13.29 11.12 -28.18
C ILE A 86 -11.97 10.94 -28.93
N GLU A 87 -11.52 11.98 -29.64
CA GLU A 87 -10.26 11.92 -30.39
C GLU A 87 -9.07 11.92 -29.42
N PRO A 88 -8.06 11.04 -29.60
CA PRO A 88 -6.85 11.08 -28.79
C PRO A 88 -6.08 12.40 -28.99
N PRO A 89 -5.31 12.88 -27.99
CA PRO A 89 -4.62 14.17 -28.12
C PRO A 89 -3.51 14.16 -29.18
N THR A 90 -3.06 12.97 -29.57
CA THR A 90 -2.03 12.70 -30.59
C THR A 90 -2.49 11.52 -31.48
N ASP A 91 -1.74 11.21 -32.53
CA ASP A 91 -2.05 10.04 -33.37
C ASP A 91 -1.50 8.74 -32.75
N TRP A 92 -2.32 8.08 -31.93
CA TRP A 92 -2.03 6.76 -31.36
C TRP A 92 -1.97 5.60 -32.38
N SER A 93 -2.06 5.87 -33.68
CA SER A 93 -1.63 4.91 -34.73
C SER A 93 -0.18 5.11 -35.19
N ILE A 94 0.54 6.04 -34.55
CA ILE A 94 1.96 6.34 -34.71
C ILE A 94 2.68 6.29 -33.35
N TYR A 95 2.05 6.84 -32.31
CA TYR A 95 2.57 6.93 -30.94
C TYR A 95 2.00 5.86 -30.00
N GLY A 96 1.48 4.74 -30.53
CA GLY A 96 0.90 3.66 -29.73
C GLY A 96 1.92 2.81 -28.98
N PHE A 97 1.47 2.08 -27.95
CA PHE A 97 2.32 1.15 -27.19
C PHE A 97 2.91 0.07 -28.11
N GLY A 98 4.24 -0.02 -28.17
CA GLY A 98 4.97 -0.93 -29.06
C GLY A 98 5.05 -0.52 -30.54
N ASP A 99 4.52 0.66 -30.93
CA ASP A 99 4.83 1.24 -32.25
C ASP A 99 6.27 1.82 -32.24
N THR A 100 6.81 2.15 -33.41
CA THR A 100 8.22 2.59 -33.55
C THR A 100 8.58 3.76 -32.63
N ALA A 101 7.71 4.76 -32.49
CA ALA A 101 7.98 5.91 -31.61
C ALA A 101 8.03 5.52 -30.12
N PHE A 102 7.22 4.54 -29.69
CA PHE A 102 7.29 4.03 -28.32
C PHE A 102 8.61 3.28 -28.07
N ASN A 103 9.04 2.43 -29.02
CA ASN A 103 10.31 1.72 -28.90
C ASN A 103 11.51 2.68 -28.88
N GLU A 104 11.48 3.74 -29.69
CA GLU A 104 12.52 4.79 -29.70
C GLU A 104 12.55 5.54 -28.36
N LEU A 105 11.39 6.01 -27.86
CA LEU A 105 11.30 6.71 -26.56
C LEU A 105 11.68 5.81 -25.38
N PHE A 106 11.25 4.55 -25.35
CA PHE A 106 11.59 3.60 -24.28
C PHE A 106 13.10 3.33 -24.26
N LYS A 107 13.73 3.18 -25.43
CA LYS A 107 15.18 3.02 -25.56
C LYS A 107 15.96 4.24 -25.10
N GLU A 108 15.52 5.45 -25.47
CA GLU A 108 16.12 6.70 -25.00
C GLU A 108 15.91 6.91 -23.49
N THR A 109 14.77 6.46 -22.94
CA THR A 109 14.50 6.44 -21.49
C THR A 109 15.47 5.49 -20.77
N LEU A 110 15.61 4.23 -21.21
CA LEU A 110 16.57 3.27 -20.64
C LEU A 110 18.01 3.80 -20.67
N GLN A 111 18.40 4.50 -21.74
CA GLN A 111 19.71 5.14 -21.84
C GLN A 111 19.85 6.33 -20.88
N ALA A 112 18.80 7.13 -20.65
CA ALA A 112 18.80 8.21 -19.66
C ALA A 112 18.93 7.68 -18.22
N ILE A 113 18.24 6.59 -17.86
CA ILE A 113 18.41 5.88 -16.57
C ILE A 113 19.86 5.43 -16.39
N LYS A 114 20.44 4.84 -17.44
CA LYS A 114 21.83 4.35 -17.46
C LYS A 114 22.88 5.45 -17.34
N ASP A 115 22.62 6.63 -17.92
CA ASP A 115 23.51 7.79 -17.83
C ASP A 115 23.33 8.55 -16.51
N GLN A 116 22.17 8.47 -15.85
CA GLN A 116 21.95 8.96 -14.48
C GLN A 116 22.80 8.18 -13.46
N GLY A 117 22.86 6.85 -13.60
CA GLY A 117 23.75 6.00 -12.81
C GLY A 117 23.42 5.95 -11.31
N ASN A 118 24.43 5.79 -10.47
CA ASN A 118 24.36 5.70 -9.00
C ASN A 118 23.33 4.70 -8.41
N GLY A 119 22.89 3.71 -9.20
CA GLY A 119 21.86 2.75 -8.80
C GLY A 119 20.43 3.22 -9.04
N PHE A 120 20.23 4.30 -9.81
CA PHE A 120 18.92 4.72 -10.28
C PHE A 120 18.38 3.69 -11.28
N ASN A 121 17.31 2.99 -10.93
CA ASN A 121 16.76 1.86 -11.70
C ASN A 121 15.48 2.25 -12.45
N ILE A 122 14.94 1.29 -13.23
CA ILE A 122 13.62 1.41 -13.88
C ILE A 122 12.84 0.11 -13.71
N ASP A 123 11.58 0.22 -13.33
CA ASP A 123 10.61 -0.85 -13.48
C ASP A 123 9.72 -0.53 -14.68
N PHE A 124 9.27 -1.53 -15.44
CA PHE A 124 8.52 -1.28 -16.68
C PHE A 124 7.19 -2.03 -16.70
N ALA A 125 6.11 -1.29 -16.94
CA ALA A 125 4.77 -1.86 -17.05
C ALA A 125 4.65 -2.73 -18.31
N LEU A 126 4.14 -3.95 -18.13
CA LEU A 126 4.05 -4.99 -19.16
C LEU A 126 3.02 -4.68 -20.29
N GLY A 127 2.27 -3.58 -20.19
CA GLY A 127 1.28 -3.13 -21.16
C GLY A 127 1.04 -1.61 -21.06
N PRO A 128 0.17 -1.02 -21.89
CA PRO A 128 -0.28 0.35 -21.72
C PRO A 128 -1.25 0.44 -20.53
N ASN A 129 -1.05 1.42 -19.66
CA ASN A 129 -1.76 1.52 -18.38
C ASN A 129 -1.49 0.26 -17.52
N GLN A 130 -2.53 -0.40 -17.01
CA GLN A 130 -2.48 -1.39 -15.93
C GLN A 130 -1.82 -2.75 -16.24
N GLY A 131 -0.90 -2.83 -17.21
CA GLY A 131 -0.19 -4.08 -17.59
C GLY A 131 -1.04 -5.14 -18.34
N ALA A 132 -2.32 -5.28 -17.99
CA ALA A 132 -3.27 -6.35 -18.29
C ALA A 132 -3.56 -6.69 -19.78
N GLY A 133 -2.81 -6.18 -20.75
CA GLY A 133 -3.04 -6.49 -22.17
C GLY A 133 -2.08 -5.85 -23.17
N VAL A 134 -1.96 -6.48 -24.35
CA VAL A 134 -1.03 -6.07 -25.43
C VAL A 134 -1.70 -5.96 -26.80
N PRO A 135 -1.16 -5.15 -27.74
CA PRO A 135 -1.73 -5.01 -29.08
C PRO A 135 -1.71 -6.34 -29.85
N SER A 136 -2.88 -6.72 -30.38
CA SER A 136 -3.12 -8.09 -30.84
C SER A 136 -4.19 -8.18 -31.93
N GLU A 137 -4.10 -9.19 -32.78
CA GLU A 137 -5.19 -9.56 -33.69
C GLU A 137 -6.37 -10.13 -32.86
N PRO A 138 -7.59 -9.57 -32.97
CA PRO A 138 -8.71 -10.02 -32.16
C PRO A 138 -9.07 -11.48 -32.37
N GLY A 139 -9.36 -12.19 -31.28
CA GLY A 139 -9.72 -13.61 -31.29
C GLY A 139 -8.56 -14.58 -31.48
N THR A 140 -7.31 -14.12 -31.30
CA THR A 140 -6.13 -14.99 -31.22
C THR A 140 -5.94 -15.58 -29.83
N GLU A 141 -5.31 -16.75 -29.78
CA GLU A 141 -4.90 -17.44 -28.55
C GLU A 141 -4.10 -16.52 -27.61
N GLY A 142 -4.28 -16.70 -26.30
CA GLY A 142 -3.67 -15.91 -25.23
C GLY A 142 -4.29 -14.52 -25.00
N LEU A 143 -5.17 -14.02 -25.87
CA LEU A 143 -6.08 -12.94 -25.47
C LEU A 143 -7.04 -13.40 -24.38
N SER A 144 -7.75 -12.44 -23.77
CA SER A 144 -8.85 -12.63 -22.82
C SER A 144 -10.03 -13.33 -23.49
N ASN A 145 -9.79 -14.60 -23.75
CA ASN A 145 -10.68 -15.64 -23.35
C ASN A 145 -10.86 -15.51 -21.83
N GLY A 146 -12.10 -15.61 -21.36
CA GLY A 146 -12.31 -16.55 -20.26
C GLY A 146 -12.29 -17.96 -20.88
N THR A 147 -13.45 -18.42 -21.31
CA THR A 147 -13.61 -18.80 -22.73
C THR A 147 -14.24 -17.59 -23.47
N GLU A 148 -15.51 -17.66 -23.89
CA GLU A 148 -16.39 -16.83 -23.09
C GLU A 148 -16.79 -17.81 -22.01
N SER A 149 -16.20 -17.66 -20.87
CA SER A 149 -16.88 -17.81 -19.61
C SER A 149 -16.69 -16.37 -19.20
N HIS A 150 -17.52 -15.45 -19.73
CA HIS A 150 -18.94 -15.48 -20.16
C HIS A 150 -19.62 -16.53 -21.14
N ILE A 151 -19.77 -17.81 -20.86
CA ILE A 151 -20.86 -18.20 -20.01
C ILE A 151 -21.43 -16.96 -19.27
N VAL A 152 -22.21 -16.02 -19.83
CA VAL A 152 -23.30 -16.14 -20.81
C VAL A 152 -23.71 -17.56 -21.17
N GLN A 153 -23.91 -18.42 -20.18
CA GLN A 153 -24.94 -18.17 -19.18
C GLN A 153 -24.92 -16.97 -18.24
N VAL A 154 -26.03 -16.26 -18.04
CA VAL A 154 -27.38 -16.40 -18.65
C VAL A 154 -27.89 -17.82 -18.84
N PRO A 155 -28.37 -18.46 -17.78
CA PRO A 155 -29.45 -19.41 -17.94
C PRO A 155 -30.47 -18.75 -18.85
N GLY A 156 -30.47 -19.13 -20.12
CA GLY A 156 -31.39 -18.59 -21.11
C GLY A 156 -32.72 -19.29 -20.82
N ASN A 157 -33.35 -18.83 -19.75
CA ASN A 157 -34.02 -19.74 -18.84
C ASN A 157 -35.48 -19.88 -19.23
N ALA A 158 -35.68 -20.54 -20.37
CA ALA A 158 -36.95 -21.11 -20.75
C ALA A 158 -37.52 -21.84 -19.54
N THR A 159 -38.55 -21.21 -18.97
CA THR A 159 -39.18 -21.62 -17.73
C THR A 159 -40.36 -22.48 -18.16
N VAL A 160 -40.14 -23.79 -18.24
CA VAL A 160 -41.05 -24.75 -18.89
C VAL A 160 -41.93 -25.42 -17.84
N THR A 161 -43.25 -25.35 -17.99
CA THR A 161 -44.16 -26.06 -17.08
C THR A 161 -44.23 -27.54 -17.46
N THR A 162 -44.33 -28.43 -16.47
CA THR A 162 -44.58 -29.86 -16.72
C THR A 162 -45.83 -30.05 -17.59
N GLY A 163 -45.66 -30.63 -18.79
CA GLY A 163 -46.71 -30.83 -19.79
C GLY A 163 -46.65 -29.87 -20.99
N GLU A 164 -45.81 -28.84 -20.93
CA GLU A 164 -45.42 -28.01 -22.08
C GLU A 164 -44.18 -28.59 -22.78
N THR A 165 -43.91 -28.18 -24.01
CA THR A 165 -42.71 -28.60 -24.76
C THR A 165 -41.96 -27.36 -25.23
N PHE A 166 -40.69 -27.27 -24.86
CA PHE A 166 -39.76 -26.32 -25.47
C PHE A 166 -39.47 -26.78 -26.90
N SER A 167 -39.60 -25.89 -27.88
CA SER A 167 -39.31 -26.17 -29.29
C SER A 167 -38.85 -24.88 -29.95
N GLY A 168 -37.57 -24.80 -30.30
CA GLY A 168 -36.96 -23.60 -30.88
C GLY A 168 -35.44 -23.59 -30.73
N PRO A 169 -34.77 -22.45 -31.00
CA PRO A 169 -33.34 -22.32 -30.76
C PRO A 169 -33.01 -22.51 -29.28
N VAL A 170 -31.87 -23.14 -28.98
CA VAL A 170 -31.32 -23.10 -27.61
C VAL A 170 -31.16 -21.64 -27.20
N PRO A 171 -31.59 -21.26 -25.99
CA PRO A 171 -31.66 -19.85 -25.64
C PRO A 171 -30.30 -19.12 -25.74
N PRO A 172 -30.31 -17.90 -26.34
CA PRO A 172 -29.10 -17.20 -26.77
C PRO A 172 -28.42 -16.45 -25.62
N PRO A 173 -27.19 -15.99 -25.84
CA PRO A 173 -26.50 -15.15 -24.88
C PRO A 173 -27.14 -13.76 -24.65
N TYR A 174 -27.12 -13.28 -23.38
CA TYR A 174 -27.34 -11.90 -22.93
C TYR A 174 -26.12 -11.42 -22.11
N LEU A 175 -25.77 -10.14 -22.20
CA LEU A 175 -24.84 -9.50 -21.27
C LEU A 175 -25.62 -8.37 -20.60
N PRO A 176 -25.53 -8.17 -19.27
CA PRO A 176 -26.22 -7.04 -18.65
C PRO A 176 -25.57 -5.74 -19.14
N GLU A 177 -26.39 -4.72 -19.37
CA GLU A 177 -25.98 -3.43 -19.97
C GLU A 177 -24.79 -2.77 -19.25
N VAL A 178 -24.71 -2.95 -17.92
CA VAL A 178 -23.61 -2.48 -17.07
C VAL A 178 -22.26 -3.17 -17.33
N LEU A 179 -22.24 -4.46 -17.70
CA LEU A 179 -21.00 -5.13 -18.13
C LEU A 179 -20.69 -4.85 -19.60
N GLN A 180 -21.71 -4.68 -20.44
CA GLN A 180 -21.51 -4.36 -21.86
C GLN A 180 -20.86 -2.97 -22.04
N GLY A 181 -21.31 -1.96 -21.29
CA GLY A 181 -20.81 -0.59 -21.38
C GLY A 181 -19.48 -0.31 -20.65
N GLY A 182 -18.95 -1.28 -19.89
CA GLY A 182 -17.80 -1.06 -19.01
C GLY A 182 -18.14 -0.28 -17.74
N LEU A 183 -17.17 -0.12 -16.84
CA LEU A 183 -17.32 0.59 -15.55
C LEU A 183 -16.56 1.94 -15.50
N GLY A 184 -16.20 2.49 -16.66
CA GLY A 184 -15.32 3.66 -16.76
C GLY A 184 -13.94 3.24 -17.23
N PHE A 185 -12.94 3.22 -16.33
CA PHE A 185 -11.57 2.76 -16.58
C PHE A 185 -11.51 1.37 -17.21
N GLN A 186 -12.35 0.46 -16.70
CA GLN A 186 -12.58 -0.84 -17.32
C GLN A 186 -13.45 -0.69 -18.58
N GLY A 187 -12.83 -0.91 -19.75
CA GLY A 187 -13.46 -0.69 -21.06
C GLY A 187 -14.64 -1.61 -21.39
N GLU A 188 -15.40 -1.19 -22.41
CA GLU A 188 -16.52 -1.93 -23.01
C GLU A 188 -16.14 -3.37 -23.43
N LEU A 189 -17.09 -4.30 -23.34
CA LEU A 189 -16.94 -5.67 -23.81
C LEU A 189 -17.47 -5.79 -25.24
N GLU A 190 -16.59 -5.74 -26.24
CA GLU A 190 -17.00 -5.62 -27.65
C GLU A 190 -17.72 -6.88 -28.18
N GLN A 191 -18.91 -6.72 -28.75
CA GLN A 191 -19.81 -7.84 -29.05
C GLN A 191 -19.59 -8.48 -30.44
N PHE A 192 -18.39 -9.03 -30.69
CA PHE A 192 -18.06 -9.74 -31.94
C PHE A 192 -17.46 -11.15 -31.72
N GLY A 193 -17.29 -11.90 -32.82
CA GLY A 193 -16.78 -13.27 -32.82
C GLY A 193 -17.88 -14.35 -32.65
N PRO A 194 -17.56 -15.64 -32.89
CA PRO A 194 -18.49 -16.75 -32.74
C PRO A 194 -18.53 -17.25 -31.29
N ALA A 195 -19.73 -17.51 -30.76
CA ALA A 195 -19.93 -18.18 -29.48
C ALA A 195 -20.22 -19.68 -29.67
N ASN A 196 -19.48 -20.54 -28.95
CA ASN A 196 -19.52 -22.00 -29.05
C ASN A 196 -20.36 -22.59 -27.92
N LEU A 197 -21.33 -23.46 -28.23
CA LEU A 197 -22.19 -24.09 -27.22
C LEU A 197 -21.44 -25.20 -26.47
N THR A 198 -21.36 -25.10 -25.15
CA THR A 198 -20.61 -26.00 -24.25
C THR A 198 -21.48 -27.08 -23.61
N ALA A 199 -22.67 -26.69 -23.11
CA ALA A 199 -23.58 -27.60 -22.41
C ALA A 199 -25.02 -27.06 -22.45
N VAL A 200 -26.01 -27.94 -22.49
CA VAL A 200 -27.42 -27.60 -22.30
C VAL A 200 -28.03 -28.60 -21.33
N PHE A 201 -28.77 -28.15 -20.33
CA PHE A 201 -29.46 -29.05 -19.39
C PHE A 201 -30.68 -28.39 -18.76
N ALA A 202 -31.46 -29.18 -18.03
CA ALA A 202 -32.58 -28.67 -17.24
C ALA A 202 -32.52 -29.14 -15.78
N LEU A 203 -33.02 -28.29 -14.89
CA LEU A 203 -33.24 -28.57 -13.47
C LEU A 203 -34.65 -28.13 -13.06
N LYS A 204 -35.26 -28.89 -12.15
CA LYS A 204 -36.60 -28.67 -11.61
C LYS A 204 -36.54 -27.64 -10.47
N VAL A 205 -37.43 -26.65 -10.51
CA VAL A 205 -37.59 -25.66 -9.42
C VAL A 205 -38.36 -26.29 -8.25
N THR A 206 -37.89 -26.05 -7.03
CA THR A 206 -38.51 -26.50 -5.77
C THR A 206 -38.97 -25.34 -4.89
N GLY A 207 -38.36 -24.15 -5.04
CA GLY A 207 -38.70 -22.96 -4.27
C GLY A 207 -38.20 -21.66 -4.91
N LEU A 208 -38.57 -20.55 -4.29
CA LEU A 208 -38.15 -19.21 -4.66
C LEU A 208 -37.91 -18.40 -3.37
N SER A 209 -36.74 -17.82 -3.24
CA SER A 209 -36.35 -16.87 -2.20
C SER A 209 -35.84 -15.57 -2.86
N THR A 210 -35.17 -14.70 -2.11
CA THR A 210 -34.76 -13.37 -2.60
C THR A 210 -33.45 -12.94 -1.94
N PHE A 211 -32.52 -12.42 -2.73
CA PHE A 211 -31.24 -11.87 -2.30
C PHE A 211 -31.33 -10.34 -2.21
N GLY A 212 -30.76 -9.75 -1.15
CA GLY A 212 -30.89 -8.33 -0.85
C GLY A 212 -32.22 -7.92 -0.21
N ALA A 213 -32.46 -6.61 -0.08
CA ALA A 213 -33.63 -6.07 0.61
C ALA A 213 -34.93 -6.28 -0.20
N ALA A 214 -36.03 -6.64 0.48
CA ALA A 214 -37.26 -7.12 -0.14
C ALA A 214 -37.95 -6.19 -1.17
N ASP A 215 -37.70 -4.87 -1.12
CA ASP A 215 -38.26 -3.90 -2.07
C ASP A 215 -37.43 -3.76 -3.37
N VAL A 216 -36.23 -4.35 -3.44
CA VAL A 216 -35.26 -4.23 -4.56
C VAL A 216 -34.54 -5.57 -4.84
N GLY A 217 -35.00 -6.68 -4.27
CA GLY A 217 -34.24 -7.92 -4.19
C GLY A 217 -34.21 -8.75 -5.48
N THR A 218 -33.09 -9.45 -5.70
CA THR A 218 -32.88 -10.36 -6.84
C THR A 218 -33.54 -11.72 -6.56
N PRO A 219 -34.30 -12.33 -7.48
CA PRO A 219 -34.94 -13.62 -7.26
C PRO A 219 -33.90 -14.76 -7.17
N VAL A 220 -34.06 -15.63 -6.17
CA VAL A 220 -33.19 -16.80 -5.94
C VAL A 220 -34.01 -18.07 -6.15
N PHE A 221 -33.74 -18.83 -7.21
CA PHE A 221 -34.46 -20.05 -7.53
C PHE A 221 -33.82 -21.26 -6.83
N ILE A 222 -34.58 -21.90 -5.94
CA ILE A 222 -34.16 -23.14 -5.28
C ILE A 222 -34.46 -24.31 -6.23
N LEU A 223 -33.45 -25.14 -6.52
CA LEU A 223 -33.55 -26.24 -7.50
C LEU A 223 -33.45 -27.62 -6.83
N ASP A 224 -33.80 -28.67 -7.58
CA ASP A 224 -33.63 -30.07 -7.23
C ASP A 224 -32.42 -30.64 -7.97
N GLU A 225 -31.26 -30.76 -7.30
CA GLU A 225 -30.04 -31.28 -7.95
C GLU A 225 -30.24 -32.69 -8.55
N GLY A 226 -30.99 -33.54 -7.85
CA GLY A 226 -31.35 -34.90 -8.29
C GLY A 226 -32.27 -34.95 -9.51
N SER A 227 -32.70 -33.80 -10.02
CA SER A 227 -33.50 -33.67 -11.25
C SER A 227 -32.67 -33.34 -12.50
N TYR A 228 -31.34 -33.23 -12.40
CA TYR A 228 -30.46 -32.89 -13.54
C TYR A 228 -30.71 -33.78 -14.77
N ILE A 229 -30.96 -33.14 -15.92
CA ILE A 229 -31.08 -33.79 -17.22
C ILE A 229 -30.15 -33.06 -18.20
N ASP A 230 -29.08 -33.73 -18.63
CA ASP A 230 -28.28 -33.30 -19.78
C ASP A 230 -29.14 -33.35 -21.06
N LEU A 231 -29.11 -32.24 -21.80
CA LEU A 231 -29.80 -31.99 -23.07
C LEU A 231 -28.82 -31.58 -24.18
N THR A 232 -27.52 -31.50 -23.90
CA THR A 232 -26.48 -31.17 -24.88
C THR A 232 -26.51 -32.14 -26.08
N PRO A 233 -26.67 -33.46 -25.90
CA PRO A 233 -26.83 -34.42 -27.00
C PRO A 233 -28.15 -34.30 -27.78
N ASN A 234 -29.12 -33.53 -27.28
CA ASN A 234 -30.41 -33.27 -27.91
C ASN A 234 -30.43 -32.00 -28.75
N VAL A 235 -29.37 -31.18 -28.73
CA VAL A 235 -29.25 -29.97 -29.54
C VAL A 235 -28.83 -30.31 -30.97
N SER A 236 -29.51 -29.75 -31.96
CA SER A 236 -29.16 -29.91 -33.37
C SER A 236 -27.94 -29.06 -33.78
N THR A 237 -27.33 -29.36 -34.93
CA THR A 237 -26.19 -28.61 -35.46
C THR A 237 -26.51 -27.16 -35.86
N ASP A 238 -27.80 -26.82 -36.00
CA ASP A 238 -28.33 -25.45 -36.17
C ASP A 238 -28.90 -24.88 -34.86
N GLY A 239 -28.47 -25.42 -33.72
CA GLY A 239 -28.76 -24.89 -32.39
C GLY A 239 -30.24 -24.96 -31.99
N GLN A 240 -31.01 -25.95 -32.46
CA GLN A 240 -32.40 -26.15 -32.05
C GLN A 240 -32.50 -27.22 -30.97
N LEU A 241 -33.47 -27.08 -30.06
CA LEU A 241 -33.83 -28.07 -29.05
C LEU A 241 -35.34 -28.30 -29.08
N GLU A 242 -35.76 -29.58 -29.08
CA GLU A 242 -37.13 -29.99 -28.77
C GLU A 242 -37.10 -30.86 -27.50
N TRP A 243 -37.74 -30.37 -26.42
CA TRP A 243 -37.72 -31.03 -25.11
C TRP A 243 -39.01 -30.83 -24.32
N THR A 244 -39.52 -31.92 -23.73
CA THR A 244 -40.68 -31.93 -22.83
C THR A 244 -40.20 -32.34 -21.43
N PRO A 245 -40.46 -31.57 -20.36
CA PRO A 245 -40.07 -31.97 -19.01
C PRO A 245 -40.76 -33.27 -18.55
N PRO A 246 -40.09 -34.14 -17.80
CA PRO A 246 -40.69 -35.37 -17.28
C PRO A 246 -41.95 -35.11 -16.44
N ALA A 247 -42.98 -35.94 -16.65
CA ALA A 247 -44.24 -35.85 -15.91
C ALA A 247 -44.02 -36.15 -14.41
N SER A 248 -44.19 -35.13 -13.57
CA SER A 248 -43.97 -35.19 -12.12
C SER A 248 -45.21 -34.71 -11.35
N PRO A 249 -45.54 -35.30 -10.17
CA PRO A 249 -46.60 -34.80 -9.30
C PRO A 249 -46.43 -33.31 -8.97
N GLY A 250 -47.55 -32.58 -8.95
CA GLY A 250 -47.58 -31.13 -8.69
C GLY A 250 -47.33 -30.24 -9.91
N ASN A 251 -47.06 -30.81 -11.10
CA ASN A 251 -46.70 -30.09 -12.32
C ASN A 251 -45.60 -29.02 -12.12
N PRO A 252 -44.42 -29.40 -11.58
CA PRO A 252 -43.37 -28.45 -11.26
C PRO A 252 -42.85 -27.70 -12.50
N THR A 253 -42.33 -26.51 -12.25
CA THR A 253 -41.62 -25.68 -13.22
C THR A 253 -40.18 -26.18 -13.37
N TRP A 254 -39.65 -26.12 -14.59
CA TRP A 254 -38.25 -26.42 -14.90
C TRP A 254 -37.56 -25.18 -15.46
N LYS A 255 -36.29 -24.98 -15.09
CA LYS A 255 -35.39 -23.99 -15.69
C LYS A 255 -34.50 -24.73 -16.71
N LEU A 256 -34.45 -24.22 -17.93
CA LEU A 256 -33.48 -24.61 -18.96
C LEU A 256 -32.21 -23.77 -18.83
N PHE A 257 -31.06 -24.37 -19.14
CA PHE A 257 -29.72 -23.77 -19.04
C PHE A 257 -28.98 -24.05 -20.37
N SER A 258 -28.47 -23.03 -21.09
CA SER A 258 -27.62 -23.14 -22.31
C SER A 258 -26.27 -22.39 -22.21
N TYR A 259 -25.16 -23.12 -22.03
CA TYR A 259 -23.76 -22.65 -21.81
C TYR A 259 -23.01 -22.34 -23.13
N TRP A 260 -22.35 -21.18 -23.25
CA TRP A 260 -21.72 -20.65 -24.49
C TRP A 260 -20.30 -20.08 -24.28
N GLN A 261 -19.46 -19.96 -25.34
CA GLN A 261 -18.02 -19.57 -25.31
C GLN A 261 -17.47 -18.75 -26.53
N ARG A 262 -17.01 -17.49 -26.35
CA ARG A 262 -16.46 -16.45 -27.30
C ARG A 262 -15.39 -15.55 -26.59
N TYR A 263 -14.53 -14.77 -27.24
CA TYR A 263 -13.61 -13.87 -26.47
C TYR A 263 -14.36 -12.75 -25.71
N THR A 264 -13.84 -12.27 -24.56
CA THR A 264 -14.43 -11.13 -23.82
C THR A 264 -14.43 -9.86 -24.68
N ASN A 265 -13.40 -9.74 -25.53
CA ASN A 265 -13.09 -8.58 -26.35
C ASN A 265 -13.04 -7.28 -25.54
N GLN A 266 -12.58 -7.35 -24.28
CA GLN A 266 -12.23 -6.15 -23.55
C GLN A 266 -10.93 -5.55 -24.11
N ARG A 267 -10.90 -4.23 -24.22
CA ARG A 267 -9.69 -3.46 -24.52
C ARG A 267 -9.06 -2.97 -23.23
N ALA A 268 -7.81 -3.34 -23.00
CA ALA A 268 -6.96 -2.71 -21.97
C ALA A 268 -6.60 -1.26 -22.37
N CYS A 269 -6.51 -0.98 -23.68
CA CYS A 269 -6.42 0.38 -24.19
C CYS A 269 -7.04 0.51 -25.60
N ARG A 270 -7.78 1.60 -25.85
CA ARG A 270 -8.23 1.95 -27.22
C ARG A 270 -7.05 2.44 -28.07
N GLY A 271 -7.06 2.14 -29.37
CA GLY A 271 -6.04 2.58 -30.32
C GLY A 271 -6.40 3.87 -31.07
N GLY A 272 -5.58 4.23 -32.07
CA GLY A 272 -5.83 5.39 -32.94
C GLY A 272 -7.05 5.21 -33.85
N LEU A 273 -7.82 6.29 -34.05
CA LEU A 273 -9.13 6.29 -34.72
C LEU A 273 -9.16 5.69 -36.15
N ASN A 274 -8.03 5.69 -36.85
CA ASN A 274 -7.90 5.19 -38.23
C ASN A 274 -6.75 4.17 -38.36
N ALA A 275 -6.51 3.38 -37.31
CA ALA A 275 -5.45 2.37 -37.27
C ALA A 275 -5.50 1.41 -38.48
N THR A 276 -4.33 1.18 -39.09
CA THR A 276 -4.15 0.24 -40.21
C THR A 276 -3.20 -0.92 -39.87
N THR A 277 -2.58 -0.87 -38.69
CA THR A 277 -1.72 -1.90 -38.10
C THR A 277 -2.42 -2.56 -36.91
N VAL A 278 -1.92 -3.71 -36.49
CA VAL A 278 -2.38 -4.38 -35.26
C VAL A 278 -2.00 -3.58 -34.02
N VAL A 279 -0.80 -2.98 -34.03
CA VAL A 279 -0.22 -2.22 -32.91
C VAL A 279 -1.03 -0.95 -32.63
N GLY A 280 -1.14 -0.05 -33.62
CA GLY A 280 -1.92 1.18 -33.51
C GLY A 280 -3.43 0.99 -33.32
N ASN A 281 -3.96 -0.24 -33.45
CA ASN A 281 -5.35 -0.59 -33.13
C ASN A 281 -5.56 -0.83 -31.61
N GLY A 282 -4.51 -0.68 -30.78
CA GLY A 282 -4.61 -0.71 -29.32
C GLY A 282 -4.59 -2.11 -28.70
N SER A 283 -4.52 -2.14 -27.37
CA SER A 283 -4.33 -3.36 -26.57
C SER A 283 -5.63 -4.04 -26.19
N TRP A 284 -5.61 -5.37 -26.28
CA TRP A 284 -6.67 -6.25 -25.81
C TRP A 284 -6.22 -6.92 -24.52
N THR A 285 -7.15 -7.06 -23.57
CA THR A 285 -6.90 -7.78 -22.31
C THR A 285 -6.46 -9.22 -22.61
N VAL A 286 -5.58 -9.81 -21.78
CA VAL A 286 -5.13 -11.21 -21.91
C VAL A 286 -5.85 -12.18 -20.97
N ASP A 287 -5.68 -13.49 -21.19
CA ASP A 287 -6.19 -14.52 -20.28
C ASP A 287 -5.30 -14.60 -19.03
N HIS A 288 -5.74 -13.98 -17.94
CA HIS A 288 -5.02 -13.96 -16.65
C HIS A 288 -5.15 -15.28 -15.87
N PHE A 289 -5.76 -16.32 -16.46
CA PHE A 289 -6.02 -17.60 -15.80
C PHE A 289 -5.38 -18.78 -16.55
N SER A 290 -4.43 -18.48 -17.45
CA SER A 290 -3.54 -19.49 -18.02
C SER A 290 -2.21 -18.90 -18.48
N THR A 291 -1.17 -19.75 -18.53
CA THR A 291 0.13 -19.44 -19.16
C THR A 291 0.00 -18.92 -20.59
N ALA A 292 -1.07 -19.23 -21.32
CA ALA A 292 -1.27 -18.75 -22.68
C ALA A 292 -1.43 -17.22 -22.73
N GLY A 293 -1.99 -16.58 -21.70
CA GLY A 293 -2.06 -15.12 -21.59
C GLY A 293 -0.73 -14.48 -21.26
N ALA A 294 0.03 -15.05 -20.32
CA ALA A 294 1.38 -14.56 -20.02
C ALA A 294 2.29 -14.69 -21.25
N VAL A 295 2.24 -15.84 -21.96
CA VAL A 295 2.89 -16.05 -23.27
C VAL A 295 2.50 -15.00 -24.31
N LYS A 296 1.26 -14.49 -24.28
CA LYS A 296 0.79 -13.45 -25.20
C LYS A 296 1.48 -12.12 -24.96
N VAL A 297 1.58 -11.70 -23.71
CA VAL A 297 2.26 -10.46 -23.29
C VAL A 297 3.76 -10.59 -23.56
N THR A 298 4.41 -11.61 -22.99
CA THR A 298 5.85 -11.82 -23.13
C THR A 298 6.28 -12.02 -24.59
N GLY A 299 5.44 -12.69 -25.38
CA GLY A 299 5.66 -12.89 -26.81
C GLY A 299 5.52 -11.61 -27.64
N PHE A 300 4.70 -10.64 -27.21
CA PHE A 300 4.66 -9.30 -27.82
C PHE A 300 5.93 -8.52 -27.49
N TRP A 301 6.36 -8.51 -26.23
CA TRP A 301 7.61 -7.87 -25.80
C TRP A 301 8.81 -8.37 -26.59
N ASP A 302 9.00 -9.68 -26.68
CA ASP A 302 10.14 -10.29 -27.40
C ASP A 302 10.15 -10.01 -28.91
N GLN A 303 8.98 -9.80 -29.53
CA GLN A 303 8.84 -9.66 -30.98
C GLN A 303 8.74 -8.22 -31.47
N GLN A 304 8.27 -7.29 -30.62
CA GLN A 304 8.10 -5.88 -30.97
C GLN A 304 9.09 -4.98 -30.21
N ILE A 305 9.07 -4.99 -28.87
CA ILE A 305 9.79 -4.03 -28.04
C ILE A 305 11.27 -4.41 -27.87
N LEU A 306 11.55 -5.63 -27.41
CA LEU A 306 12.91 -6.16 -27.19
C LEU A 306 13.51 -6.79 -28.46
N SER A 307 13.01 -6.36 -29.63
CA SER A 307 13.34 -6.97 -30.93
C SER A 307 14.76 -6.62 -31.45
N ASP A 308 15.40 -5.60 -30.87
CA ASP A 308 16.81 -5.29 -31.08
C ASP A 308 17.67 -5.53 -29.82
N ALA A 309 18.89 -6.02 -30.05
CA ALA A 309 19.78 -6.46 -28.97
C ALA A 309 20.26 -5.32 -28.07
N GLU A 310 20.30 -4.06 -28.55
CA GLU A 310 20.76 -2.93 -27.75
C GLU A 310 19.69 -2.49 -26.74
N THR A 311 18.41 -2.54 -27.10
CA THR A 311 17.30 -2.36 -26.15
C THR A 311 17.25 -3.49 -25.12
N ALA A 312 17.46 -4.74 -25.53
CA ALA A 312 17.53 -5.87 -24.60
C ALA A 312 18.76 -5.81 -23.65
N GLU A 313 19.94 -5.42 -24.15
CA GLU A 313 21.14 -5.17 -23.34
C GLU A 313 20.99 -3.95 -22.42
N LEU A 314 20.11 -3.00 -22.74
CA LEU A 314 19.75 -1.87 -21.88
C LEU A 314 18.82 -2.32 -20.74
N VAL A 315 17.74 -3.04 -21.05
CA VAL A 315 16.82 -3.59 -20.03
C VAL A 315 17.60 -4.43 -19.01
N ALA A 316 18.41 -5.38 -19.47
CA ALA A 316 19.24 -6.23 -18.61
C ALA A 316 20.38 -5.51 -17.85
N ALA A 317 20.51 -4.19 -17.98
CA ALA A 317 21.53 -3.37 -17.34
C ALA A 317 20.99 -2.27 -16.40
N VAL A 318 19.70 -1.94 -16.47
CA VAL A 318 19.06 -0.93 -15.59
C VAL A 318 17.67 -1.28 -15.10
N ALA A 319 17.00 -2.27 -15.69
CA ALA A 319 15.67 -2.67 -15.23
C ALA A 319 15.77 -3.51 -13.95
N LYS A 320 14.94 -3.20 -12.94
CA LYS A 320 14.89 -3.97 -11.70
C LYS A 320 13.72 -4.96 -11.72
N TYR A 321 12.50 -4.49 -11.98
CA TYR A 321 11.32 -5.33 -12.18
C TYR A 321 10.70 -5.15 -13.58
N SER A 322 10.14 -6.23 -14.13
CA SER A 322 8.96 -6.09 -14.98
C SER A 322 7.72 -6.05 -14.08
N TRP A 323 6.76 -5.19 -14.41
CA TRP A 323 5.68 -4.81 -13.49
C TRP A 323 4.28 -4.97 -14.11
N GLU A 324 3.31 -5.38 -13.29
CA GLU A 324 1.89 -5.47 -13.61
C GLU A 324 1.03 -4.91 -12.45
N ASP A 325 0.13 -4.00 -12.80
CA ASP A 325 -0.80 -3.30 -11.92
C ASP A 325 -1.94 -4.23 -11.44
N SER A 326 -2.81 -3.70 -10.58
CA SER A 326 -4.09 -4.30 -10.20
C SER A 326 -4.94 -4.73 -11.43
N MET A 327 -5.56 -5.91 -11.34
CA MET A 327 -6.25 -6.55 -12.47
C MET A 327 -7.61 -5.91 -12.80
N GLU A 328 -7.58 -4.80 -13.53
CA GLU A 328 -8.77 -4.05 -13.93
C GLU A 328 -9.45 -4.63 -15.18
N ILE A 329 -10.02 -5.82 -14.99
CA ILE A 329 -10.60 -6.68 -16.02
C ILE A 329 -12.06 -7.09 -15.72
N LEU A 330 -12.93 -7.03 -16.73
CA LEU A 330 -14.36 -7.35 -16.60
C LEU A 330 -14.75 -8.69 -17.20
N ALA A 331 -15.49 -9.47 -16.42
CA ALA A 331 -16.20 -10.64 -16.89
C ALA A 331 -17.55 -10.82 -16.15
N ALA A 332 -18.44 -11.65 -16.72
CA ALA A 332 -19.64 -12.13 -16.01
C ALA A 332 -19.33 -13.33 -15.09
N LEU A 333 -18.23 -14.02 -15.38
CA LEU A 333 -17.54 -15.05 -14.61
C LEU A 333 -16.11 -15.12 -15.18
N TYR A 334 -15.07 -15.38 -14.39
CA TYR A 334 -13.67 -15.48 -14.86
C TYR A 334 -13.27 -16.93 -15.16
N TRP A 335 -12.28 -17.19 -16.04
CA TRP A 335 -12.05 -18.53 -16.62
C TRP A 335 -10.83 -18.65 -17.56
N THR A 336 -10.51 -19.86 -18.03
CA THR A 336 -9.55 -20.21 -19.14
C THR A 336 -10.18 -21.27 -20.07
N PRO A 337 -9.89 -21.36 -21.39
CA PRO A 337 -10.53 -22.31 -22.31
C PRO A 337 -10.56 -23.79 -21.89
N ASP A 338 -9.58 -24.26 -21.12
CA ASP A 338 -9.47 -25.65 -20.67
C ASP A 338 -10.06 -25.91 -19.26
N PHE A 339 -10.64 -24.89 -18.61
CA PHE A 339 -11.06 -24.91 -17.20
C PHE A 339 -11.97 -26.10 -16.83
N LEU A 340 -12.89 -26.54 -17.70
CA LEU A 340 -13.75 -27.71 -17.38
C LEU A 340 -12.93 -29.00 -17.24
N SER A 341 -11.95 -29.21 -18.10
CA SER A 341 -11.02 -30.34 -18.04
C SER A 341 -10.06 -30.22 -16.85
N ARG A 342 -9.57 -29.00 -16.57
CA ARG A 342 -8.75 -28.71 -15.39
C ARG A 342 -9.50 -29.00 -14.10
N PHE A 343 -10.73 -28.50 -13.97
CA PHE A 343 -11.60 -28.74 -12.83
C PHE A 343 -11.90 -30.23 -12.64
N GLU A 344 -12.26 -30.95 -13.70
CA GLU A 344 -12.54 -32.40 -13.58
C GLU A 344 -11.27 -33.21 -13.23
N GLN A 345 -10.08 -32.70 -13.56
CA GLN A 345 -8.79 -33.26 -13.15
C GLN A 345 -8.43 -32.94 -11.69
N GLU A 346 -8.61 -31.70 -11.24
CA GLU A 346 -8.25 -31.23 -9.88
C GLU A 346 -9.27 -31.68 -8.82
N MET A 347 -10.57 -31.59 -9.12
CA MET A 347 -11.67 -31.85 -8.18
C MET A 347 -12.29 -33.24 -8.34
N GLY A 348 -11.97 -33.97 -9.43
CA GLY A 348 -12.45 -35.33 -9.66
C GLY A 348 -13.93 -35.47 -10.06
N TYR A 349 -14.62 -34.36 -10.33
CA TYR A 349 -16.01 -34.35 -10.83
C TYR A 349 -16.26 -33.22 -11.84
N SER A 350 -17.27 -33.40 -12.69
CA SER A 350 -17.62 -32.39 -13.70
C SER A 350 -18.41 -31.21 -13.10
N LEU A 351 -17.86 -30.00 -13.23
CA LEU A 351 -18.49 -28.74 -12.81
C LEU A 351 -19.80 -28.42 -13.54
N VAL A 352 -20.04 -29.02 -14.72
CA VAL A 352 -21.10 -28.61 -15.66
C VAL A 352 -22.47 -28.44 -14.99
N LYS A 353 -22.88 -29.37 -14.13
CA LYS A 353 -24.20 -29.32 -13.46
C LYS A 353 -24.32 -28.24 -12.38
N TYR A 354 -23.23 -27.60 -11.97
CA TYR A 354 -23.16 -26.59 -10.90
C TYR A 354 -22.82 -25.18 -11.37
N LEU A 355 -22.45 -25.01 -12.65
CA LEU A 355 -22.21 -23.70 -13.27
C LEU A 355 -23.29 -22.62 -12.97
N PRO A 356 -24.60 -22.91 -12.77
CA PRO A 356 -25.58 -21.90 -12.36
C PRO A 356 -25.31 -21.22 -11.00
N LEU A 357 -24.53 -21.88 -10.13
CA LEU A 357 -24.19 -21.38 -8.79
C LEU A 357 -23.08 -20.31 -8.83
N LEU A 358 -22.32 -20.26 -9.93
CA LEU A 358 -21.14 -19.41 -10.07
C LEU A 358 -21.49 -17.94 -10.40
N TYR A 359 -22.74 -17.63 -10.73
CA TYR A 359 -23.25 -16.27 -10.99
C TYR A 359 -23.50 -15.46 -9.71
N ASN A 360 -22.72 -15.77 -8.69
CA ASN A 360 -22.59 -15.07 -7.43
C ASN A 360 -21.92 -13.70 -7.67
N PRO A 361 -22.46 -12.56 -7.21
CA PRO A 361 -21.78 -11.27 -7.34
C PRO A 361 -20.34 -11.27 -6.83
N LYS A 362 -20.02 -12.08 -5.79
CA LYS A 362 -18.66 -12.32 -5.28
C LYS A 362 -17.66 -12.86 -6.32
N ASN A 363 -18.10 -13.29 -7.50
CA ASN A 363 -17.26 -13.74 -8.62
C ASN A 363 -17.05 -12.68 -9.71
N THR A 364 -17.48 -11.44 -9.49
CA THR A 364 -17.20 -10.29 -10.34
C THR A 364 -16.16 -9.37 -9.68
N TRP A 365 -15.58 -8.45 -10.45
CA TRP A 365 -14.65 -7.43 -9.94
C TRP A 365 -15.21 -6.72 -8.69
N ASN A 366 -14.40 -6.68 -7.63
CA ASN A 366 -14.71 -6.20 -6.28
C ASN A 366 -16.06 -6.71 -5.70
N GLY A 367 -16.52 -7.89 -6.14
CA GLY A 367 -17.77 -8.51 -5.72
C GLY A 367 -19.05 -7.72 -6.07
N GLY A 368 -18.93 -6.63 -6.82
CA GLY A 368 -19.91 -5.54 -6.84
C GLY A 368 -20.99 -5.63 -7.92
N VAL A 369 -20.82 -6.49 -8.94
CA VAL A 369 -21.67 -6.49 -10.13
C VAL A 369 -22.60 -7.71 -10.15
N LEU A 370 -23.89 -7.46 -10.38
CA LEU A 370 -24.86 -8.55 -10.63
C LEU A 370 -24.77 -8.99 -12.11
N ALA A 371 -23.95 -10.00 -12.37
CA ALA A 371 -23.73 -10.55 -13.71
C ALA A 371 -24.99 -11.15 -14.38
N TYR A 372 -26.00 -11.56 -13.59
CA TYR A 372 -27.24 -12.14 -14.12
C TYR A 372 -28.48 -11.77 -13.24
N PRO A 373 -29.64 -11.38 -13.82
CA PRO A 373 -30.82 -10.92 -13.05
C PRO A 373 -31.57 -11.97 -12.22
N GLU A 374 -31.04 -13.19 -12.06
CA GLU A 374 -31.53 -14.18 -11.09
C GLU A 374 -30.34 -14.90 -10.45
N LEU A 375 -30.56 -15.56 -9.32
CA LEU A 375 -29.58 -16.42 -8.65
C LEU A 375 -30.17 -17.82 -8.43
N TYR A 376 -29.33 -18.82 -8.13
CA TYR A 376 -29.74 -20.22 -7.98
C TYR A 376 -29.17 -20.83 -6.70
N GLN A 377 -29.95 -21.72 -6.06
CA GLN A 377 -29.53 -22.38 -4.82
C GLN A 377 -29.88 -23.89 -4.84
N TYR A 378 -28.88 -24.75 -4.82
CA TYR A 378 -28.99 -26.22 -4.74
C TYR A 378 -27.59 -26.85 -4.59
N GLY A 379 -27.51 -28.13 -4.22
CA GLY A 379 -26.25 -28.79 -3.88
C GLY A 379 -25.85 -28.53 -2.43
N GLU A 380 -24.56 -28.66 -2.13
CA GLU A 380 -24.02 -28.54 -0.77
C GLU A 380 -23.46 -27.12 -0.51
N TYR A 381 -23.63 -26.65 0.72
CA TYR A 381 -23.30 -25.29 1.16
C TYR A 381 -22.52 -25.32 2.48
N THR A 382 -21.59 -24.39 2.60
CA THR A 382 -20.81 -24.07 3.79
C THR A 382 -21.65 -23.35 4.85
N ALA A 383 -21.10 -23.18 6.06
CA ALA A 383 -21.81 -22.54 7.18
C ALA A 383 -22.17 -21.07 6.91
N ASP A 384 -21.34 -20.34 6.15
CA ASP A 384 -21.61 -18.96 5.69
C ASP A 384 -22.61 -18.87 4.52
N ASN A 385 -23.17 -20.00 4.07
CA ASN A 385 -24.04 -20.11 2.89
C ASN A 385 -23.32 -19.78 1.55
N THR A 386 -22.02 -20.03 1.45
CA THR A 386 -21.32 -20.16 0.16
C THR A 386 -21.51 -21.59 -0.40
N SER A 387 -21.51 -21.76 -1.73
CA SER A 387 -21.62 -23.09 -2.36
C SER A 387 -20.25 -23.79 -2.33
N VAL A 388 -20.19 -25.09 -2.00
CA VAL A 388 -18.90 -25.81 -2.04
C VAL A 388 -18.32 -25.85 -3.47
N HIS A 389 -19.19 -25.88 -4.48
CA HIS A 389 -18.80 -25.84 -5.90
C HIS A 389 -18.33 -24.45 -6.36
N ASP A 390 -18.65 -23.39 -5.62
CA ASP A 390 -18.17 -22.02 -5.83
C ASP A 390 -16.75 -21.85 -5.23
N LEU A 391 -16.46 -22.51 -4.11
CA LEU A 391 -15.11 -22.61 -3.53
C LEU A 391 -14.18 -23.48 -4.37
N ASP A 392 -14.63 -24.67 -4.78
CA ASP A 392 -13.89 -25.54 -5.70
C ASP A 392 -13.58 -24.78 -7.02
N TYR A 393 -14.51 -23.96 -7.52
CA TYR A 393 -14.29 -23.10 -8.70
C TYR A 393 -13.18 -22.05 -8.46
N ARG A 394 -13.23 -21.28 -7.35
CA ARG A 394 -12.19 -20.27 -7.05
C ARG A 394 -10.80 -20.89 -6.85
N THR A 395 -10.74 -22.11 -6.31
CA THR A 395 -9.48 -22.85 -6.16
C THR A 395 -8.81 -23.11 -7.51
N VAL A 396 -9.58 -23.62 -8.49
CA VAL A 396 -9.09 -23.89 -9.85
C VAL A 396 -8.75 -22.59 -10.59
N LEU A 397 -9.55 -21.54 -10.41
CA LEU A 397 -9.28 -20.22 -10.99
C LEU A 397 -7.97 -19.61 -10.45
N THR A 398 -7.74 -19.71 -9.14
CA THR A 398 -6.49 -19.28 -8.50
C THR A 398 -5.29 -20.11 -8.97
N SER A 399 -5.50 -21.40 -9.22
CA SER A 399 -4.53 -22.28 -9.88
C SER A 399 -4.13 -21.77 -11.28
N GLY A 400 -5.10 -21.29 -12.06
CA GLY A 400 -4.84 -20.71 -13.39
C GLY A 400 -4.12 -19.37 -13.37
N TYR A 401 -4.42 -18.51 -12.38
CA TYR A 401 -3.69 -17.26 -12.18
C TYR A 401 -2.25 -17.49 -11.69
N GLN A 402 -2.03 -18.55 -10.90
CA GLN A 402 -0.67 -18.97 -10.52
C GLN A 402 0.17 -19.34 -11.76
N ASP A 403 -0.38 -20.13 -12.70
CA ASP A 403 0.30 -20.46 -13.96
C ASP A 403 0.53 -19.26 -14.91
N TYR A 404 -0.11 -18.11 -14.65
CA TYR A 404 0.07 -16.85 -15.37
C TYR A 404 1.23 -16.04 -14.79
N ILE A 405 1.27 -15.86 -13.46
CA ILE A 405 2.36 -15.12 -12.78
C ILE A 405 3.69 -15.91 -12.77
N ASP A 406 3.65 -17.24 -12.61
CA ASP A 406 4.86 -18.09 -12.63
C ASP A 406 5.63 -17.95 -13.97
N HIS A 407 4.91 -17.76 -15.09
CA HIS A 407 5.53 -17.54 -16.41
C HIS A 407 6.19 -16.17 -16.53
N PHE A 408 5.68 -15.13 -15.86
CA PHE A 408 6.34 -13.82 -15.84
C PHE A 408 7.62 -13.83 -14.99
N GLU A 409 7.66 -14.58 -13.89
CA GLU A 409 8.89 -14.80 -13.11
C GLU A 409 9.96 -15.49 -13.98
N GLU A 410 9.63 -16.64 -14.59
CA GLU A 410 10.55 -17.36 -15.49
C GLU A 410 11.03 -16.48 -16.67
N TRP A 411 10.13 -15.70 -17.29
CA TRP A 411 10.46 -14.83 -18.41
C TRP A 411 11.35 -13.64 -18.00
N SER A 412 11.11 -13.04 -16.84
CA SER A 412 11.89 -11.90 -16.33
C SER A 412 13.29 -12.35 -15.94
N HIS A 413 13.42 -13.46 -15.19
CA HIS A 413 14.71 -14.01 -14.79
C HIS A 413 15.55 -14.42 -16.00
N ALA A 414 14.91 -14.91 -17.07
CA ALA A 414 15.58 -15.20 -18.34
C ALA A 414 16.13 -13.96 -19.07
N ARG A 415 15.73 -12.74 -18.67
CA ARG A 415 16.27 -11.44 -19.11
C ARG A 415 17.20 -10.77 -18.09
N GLY A 416 17.36 -11.35 -16.90
CA GLY A 416 18.14 -10.76 -15.81
C GLY A 416 17.40 -9.67 -15.03
N VAL A 417 16.07 -9.70 -15.04
CA VAL A 417 15.16 -8.79 -14.34
C VAL A 417 14.30 -9.61 -13.38
N GLU A 418 13.83 -9.03 -12.27
CA GLU A 418 12.88 -9.68 -11.35
C GLU A 418 11.42 -9.39 -11.76
N TYR A 419 10.43 -10.03 -11.14
CA TYR A 419 9.00 -9.76 -11.38
C TYR A 419 8.31 -9.14 -10.16
N SER A 420 7.63 -8.02 -10.38
CA SER A 420 6.73 -7.36 -9.43
C SER A 420 5.32 -7.35 -9.99
N ASN A 421 4.32 -7.56 -9.13
CA ASN A 421 2.93 -7.21 -9.46
C ASN A 421 2.09 -6.96 -8.21
N GLN A 422 0.91 -6.38 -8.43
CA GLN A 422 -0.16 -6.22 -7.46
C GLN A 422 -1.06 -7.48 -7.46
N PRO A 423 -0.83 -8.47 -6.56
CA PRO A 423 -1.24 -9.84 -6.82
C PRO A 423 -2.69 -10.10 -6.42
N SER A 424 -3.47 -10.66 -7.34
CA SER A 424 -4.77 -11.34 -7.10
C SER A 424 -5.95 -10.54 -6.53
N TYR A 425 -5.75 -9.36 -5.92
CA TYR A 425 -6.85 -8.57 -5.36
C TYR A 425 -7.78 -7.97 -6.43
N ASN A 426 -8.89 -7.37 -6.01
CA ASN A 426 -10.06 -7.01 -6.83
C ASN A 426 -10.78 -8.19 -7.54
N LEU A 427 -10.17 -9.38 -7.61
CA LEU A 427 -10.69 -10.59 -8.26
C LEU A 427 -11.12 -11.70 -7.25
N PRO A 428 -11.91 -12.71 -7.67
CA PRO A 428 -12.34 -13.82 -6.80
C PRO A 428 -11.26 -14.88 -6.56
N LEU A 429 -10.08 -14.44 -6.10
CA LEU A 429 -8.86 -15.22 -5.94
C LEU A 429 -8.39 -15.23 -4.48
N GLU A 430 -7.45 -16.12 -4.16
CA GLU A 430 -6.77 -16.20 -2.86
C GLU A 430 -5.42 -15.47 -2.90
N MET A 431 -5.39 -14.20 -2.50
CA MET A 431 -4.17 -13.35 -2.55
C MET A 431 -2.97 -13.97 -1.81
N LEU A 432 -3.19 -14.44 -0.58
CA LEU A 432 -2.12 -14.98 0.28
C LEU A 432 -1.39 -16.19 -0.33
N ARG A 433 -2.08 -16.96 -1.17
CA ARG A 433 -1.51 -18.14 -1.86
C ARG A 433 -0.51 -17.75 -2.94
N ASN A 434 -0.73 -16.64 -3.65
CA ASN A 434 -0.03 -16.31 -4.89
C ASN A 434 1.21 -15.44 -4.68
N ILE A 435 1.26 -14.67 -3.59
CA ILE A 435 2.39 -13.78 -3.22
C ILE A 435 3.79 -14.45 -3.25
N PRO A 436 4.01 -15.70 -2.80
CA PRO A 436 5.33 -16.33 -2.86
C PRO A 436 5.94 -16.44 -4.27
N SER A 437 5.09 -16.46 -5.30
CA SER A 437 5.44 -16.59 -6.73
C SER A 437 5.84 -15.25 -7.39
N VAL A 438 5.98 -14.17 -6.61
CA VAL A 438 6.41 -12.83 -7.04
C VAL A 438 7.69 -12.44 -6.30
N ASP A 439 8.65 -11.76 -6.94
CA ASP A 439 9.92 -11.38 -6.31
C ASP A 439 9.77 -10.19 -5.34
N ALA A 440 9.02 -9.18 -5.78
CA ALA A 440 8.57 -8.05 -4.99
C ALA A 440 7.03 -7.94 -5.12
N PRO A 441 6.25 -8.53 -4.20
CA PRO A 441 4.81 -8.40 -4.20
C PRO A 441 4.39 -6.99 -3.77
N GLU A 442 3.40 -6.42 -4.47
CA GLU A 442 2.93 -5.05 -4.27
C GLU A 442 1.51 -4.97 -3.70
N GLY A 443 1.21 -3.89 -2.98
CA GLY A 443 -0.15 -3.46 -2.64
C GLY A 443 -0.36 -1.99 -2.98
N GLU A 444 -1.44 -1.38 -2.48
CA GLU A 444 -1.72 0.04 -2.72
C GLU A 444 -2.33 0.74 -1.50
N SER A 445 -1.95 2.00 -1.22
CA SER A 445 -2.49 2.74 -0.07
C SER A 445 -3.99 3.02 -0.18
N LEU A 446 -4.51 3.13 -1.41
CA LEU A 446 -5.91 3.41 -1.70
C LEU A 446 -6.76 2.16 -1.51
N GLY A 447 -6.52 1.12 -2.31
CA GLY A 447 -7.26 -0.13 -2.28
C GLY A 447 -7.07 -0.95 -1.00
N PHE A 448 -5.96 -0.80 -0.27
CA PHE A 448 -5.79 -1.45 1.05
C PHE A 448 -6.41 -0.63 2.20
N GLU A 449 -7.00 0.54 1.92
CA GLU A 449 -7.62 1.48 2.86
C GLU A 449 -6.68 1.91 4.03
N ASP A 450 -5.39 2.08 3.77
CA ASP A 450 -4.33 2.25 4.79
C ASP A 450 -4.38 1.20 5.92
N SER A 451 -4.88 -0.02 5.67
CA SER A 451 -5.04 -1.02 6.73
C SER A 451 -3.75 -1.79 7.00
N VAL A 452 -3.18 -1.61 8.20
CA VAL A 452 -2.09 -2.43 8.76
C VAL A 452 -2.41 -3.94 8.66
N THR A 453 -3.69 -4.32 8.77
CA THR A 453 -4.12 -5.72 8.62
C THR A 453 -4.08 -6.18 7.16
N SER A 454 -4.53 -5.37 6.20
CA SER A 454 -4.38 -5.67 4.76
C SER A 454 -2.90 -5.79 4.38
N TYR A 455 -2.05 -4.86 4.83
CA TYR A 455 -0.61 -4.90 4.58
C TYR A 455 0.06 -6.14 5.21
N ARG A 456 -0.38 -6.63 6.38
CA ARG A 456 0.10 -7.90 6.99
C ARG A 456 -0.37 -9.15 6.27
N GLN A 457 -1.45 -9.07 5.50
CA GLN A 457 -1.90 -10.14 4.60
C GLN A 457 -1.09 -10.17 3.29
N LEU A 458 -0.44 -9.07 2.91
CA LEU A 458 0.55 -9.03 1.83
C LEU A 458 1.95 -9.43 2.32
N SER A 459 2.42 -8.82 3.41
CA SER A 459 3.79 -9.00 3.91
C SER A 459 4.03 -10.36 4.55
N GLY A 460 3.05 -10.95 5.25
CA GLY A 460 3.20 -12.27 5.89
C GLY A 460 3.60 -13.42 4.94
N PRO A 461 2.88 -13.64 3.83
CA PRO A 461 3.26 -14.61 2.80
C PRO A 461 4.63 -14.31 2.18
N ALA A 462 4.98 -13.04 2.01
CA ALA A 462 6.28 -12.59 1.49
C ALA A 462 7.43 -12.88 2.48
N HIS A 463 7.22 -12.58 3.77
CA HIS A 463 8.14 -12.82 4.88
C HIS A 463 8.52 -14.30 5.01
N ILE A 464 7.55 -15.22 4.94
CA ILE A 464 7.81 -16.67 5.01
C ILE A 464 8.42 -17.22 3.72
N ALA A 465 8.10 -16.66 2.55
CA ALA A 465 8.79 -16.98 1.29
C ALA A 465 10.25 -16.49 1.29
N GLY A 466 10.56 -15.45 2.08
CA GLY A 466 11.89 -14.84 2.16
C GLY A 466 12.10 -13.68 1.18
N ARG A 467 11.01 -13.08 0.67
CA ARG A 467 11.08 -11.84 -0.10
C ARG A 467 11.43 -10.69 0.84
N ASN A 468 12.43 -9.89 0.48
CA ASN A 468 12.92 -8.80 1.33
C ASN A 468 12.30 -7.44 0.97
N VAL A 469 11.92 -7.30 -0.31
CA VAL A 469 11.13 -6.19 -0.84
C VAL A 469 9.66 -6.61 -0.82
N VAL A 470 8.82 -5.75 -0.23
CA VAL A 470 7.36 -5.75 -0.37
C VAL A 470 7.02 -4.30 -0.68
N SER A 471 6.44 -4.03 -1.85
CA SER A 471 6.19 -2.67 -2.31
C SER A 471 4.76 -2.23 -2.04
N SER A 472 4.51 -0.92 -2.13
CA SER A 472 3.16 -0.38 -2.18
C SER A 472 3.15 0.83 -3.10
N GLU A 473 2.19 0.87 -4.03
CA GLU A 473 1.75 2.14 -4.61
C GLU A 473 1.21 3.02 -3.47
N MET A 474 1.66 4.26 -3.38
CA MET A 474 1.44 5.12 -2.23
C MET A 474 1.14 6.56 -2.64
N GLY A 475 0.04 7.09 -2.11
CA GLY A 475 -0.34 8.51 -2.26
C GLY A 475 -1.49 8.79 -3.22
N ALA A 476 -2.11 7.75 -3.82
CA ALA A 476 -3.28 7.85 -4.71
C ALA A 476 -4.56 8.31 -3.98
N VAL A 477 -4.64 9.58 -3.59
CA VAL A 477 -5.73 10.10 -2.74
C VAL A 477 -6.87 10.69 -3.57
N SER A 478 -8.05 10.06 -3.52
CA SER A 478 -9.23 10.48 -4.29
C SER A 478 -9.81 11.85 -3.85
N GLY A 479 -9.71 12.85 -4.73
CA GLY A 479 -9.99 14.23 -4.38
C GLY A 479 -9.63 15.22 -5.49
N PRO A 480 -9.59 16.52 -5.18
CA PRO A 480 -8.89 17.47 -6.03
C PRO A 480 -7.40 17.17 -6.01
N ALA A 481 -6.82 16.90 -7.18
CA ALA A 481 -5.36 16.93 -7.37
C ALA A 481 -4.76 18.23 -6.80
N PHE A 482 -3.46 18.22 -6.49
CA PHE A 482 -2.74 19.34 -5.91
C PHE A 482 -3.08 19.64 -4.44
N ASN A 483 -3.73 18.69 -3.73
CA ASN A 483 -4.17 18.87 -2.34
C ASN A 483 -3.44 18.01 -1.30
N LEU A 484 -2.53 17.11 -1.70
CA LEU A 484 -1.92 16.17 -0.76
C LEU A 484 -0.81 16.85 0.03
N THR A 485 -0.97 16.88 1.35
CA THR A 485 0.02 17.48 2.23
C THR A 485 1.06 16.45 2.67
N ILE A 486 2.31 16.86 2.86
CA ILE A 486 3.39 15.91 3.17
C ILE A 486 3.16 15.08 4.46
N PRO A 487 2.48 15.56 5.50
CA PRO A 487 2.10 14.74 6.65
C PRO A 487 1.01 13.70 6.40
N GLN A 488 0.09 13.95 5.46
CA GLN A 488 -0.84 12.90 5.01
C GLN A 488 -0.10 11.87 4.15
N PHE A 489 0.76 12.34 3.26
CA PHE A 489 1.66 11.49 2.46
C PHE A 489 2.58 10.61 3.33
N LEU A 490 3.12 11.17 4.41
CA LEU A 490 3.88 10.43 5.42
C LEU A 490 3.01 9.50 6.28
N TYR A 491 1.74 9.81 6.51
CA TYR A 491 0.81 8.90 7.20
C TYR A 491 0.67 7.59 6.42
N HIS A 492 0.29 7.65 5.13
CA HIS A 492 0.21 6.46 4.24
C HIS A 492 1.50 5.62 4.32
N GLY A 493 2.65 6.31 4.21
CA GLY A 493 3.97 5.71 4.33
C GLY A 493 4.25 5.00 5.66
N LYS A 494 4.03 5.69 6.78
CA LYS A 494 4.27 5.16 8.14
C LYS A 494 3.39 3.95 8.44
N VAL A 495 2.14 3.97 7.98
CA VAL A 495 1.17 2.88 8.18
C VAL A 495 1.55 1.66 7.34
N GLY A 496 1.93 1.84 6.08
CA GLY A 496 2.51 0.76 5.25
C GLY A 496 3.75 0.13 5.87
N LEU A 497 4.71 0.95 6.32
CA LEU A 497 5.95 0.48 6.98
C LEU A 497 5.64 -0.32 8.27
N ALA A 498 4.60 0.07 9.03
CA ALA A 498 4.13 -0.67 10.21
C ALA A 498 3.34 -1.97 9.88
N GLY A 499 2.83 -2.08 8.65
CA GLY A 499 2.21 -3.27 8.09
C GLY A 499 3.18 -4.27 7.43
N GLY A 500 4.47 -3.90 7.30
CA GLY A 500 5.50 -4.73 6.69
C GLY A 500 5.81 -4.41 5.22
N ILE A 501 5.30 -3.29 4.68
CA ILE A 501 5.82 -2.73 3.43
C ILE A 501 7.28 -2.30 3.66
N THR A 502 8.17 -2.59 2.71
CA THR A 502 9.61 -2.28 2.79
C THR A 502 10.11 -1.43 1.62
N GLN A 503 9.25 -1.15 0.65
CA GLN A 503 9.47 -0.24 -0.48
C GLN A 503 8.21 0.60 -0.72
N GLN A 504 8.36 1.92 -0.90
CA GLN A 504 7.23 2.78 -1.27
C GLN A 504 7.39 3.28 -2.71
N VAL A 505 6.33 3.14 -3.49
CA VAL A 505 6.23 3.58 -4.90
C VAL A 505 5.29 4.77 -4.95
N LEU A 506 5.75 5.91 -5.47
CA LEU A 506 5.00 7.17 -5.32
C LEU A 506 4.05 7.40 -6.49
N HIS A 507 2.75 7.41 -6.21
CA HIS A 507 1.72 7.89 -7.12
C HIS A 507 1.60 9.43 -7.03
N GLY A 508 1.90 10.20 -8.08
CA GLY A 508 2.59 9.85 -9.32
C GLY A 508 3.37 11.04 -9.86
N ALA A 509 4.46 10.80 -10.59
CA ALA A 509 5.30 11.83 -11.20
C ALA A 509 4.98 11.95 -12.71
N PRO A 510 4.08 12.86 -13.14
CA PRO A 510 3.76 13.02 -14.55
C PRO A 510 4.83 13.81 -15.32
N TYR A 511 4.96 13.49 -16.61
CA TYR A 511 5.79 14.22 -17.58
C TYR A 511 5.67 15.76 -17.45
N SER A 512 6.80 16.45 -17.27
CA SER A 512 6.83 17.89 -16.96
C SER A 512 6.74 18.83 -18.17
N GLY A 513 6.82 18.29 -19.39
CA GLY A 513 6.91 19.08 -20.61
C GLY A 513 5.57 19.52 -21.20
N ASN A 514 5.64 20.23 -22.34
CA ASN A 514 4.46 20.67 -23.07
C ASN A 514 3.72 19.48 -23.70
N TYR A 515 2.38 19.48 -23.62
CA TYR A 515 1.52 18.42 -24.16
C TYR A 515 0.21 18.99 -24.75
N PRO A 516 -0.34 18.43 -25.85
CA PRO A 516 -1.55 18.94 -26.50
C PRO A 516 -2.76 19.19 -25.58
N ASN A 517 -3.32 20.41 -25.70
CA ASN A 517 -4.48 20.91 -24.95
C ASN A 517 -4.35 20.85 -23.41
N THR A 518 -3.13 20.76 -22.89
CA THR A 518 -2.80 20.80 -21.45
C THR A 518 -2.21 22.16 -21.08
N THR A 519 -2.39 22.60 -19.83
CA THR A 519 -1.86 23.87 -19.31
C THR A 519 -1.08 23.68 -18.01
N TRP A 520 -0.29 24.67 -17.59
CA TRP A 520 0.29 24.75 -16.25
C TRP A 520 -0.77 24.36 -15.18
N PRO A 521 -0.44 23.52 -14.18
CA PRO A 521 0.91 23.08 -13.77
C PRO A 521 1.53 21.94 -14.58
N GLY A 522 0.85 21.41 -15.61
CA GLY A 522 1.38 20.38 -16.51
C GLY A 522 0.41 19.22 -16.71
N TYR A 523 0.94 18.09 -17.19
CA TYR A 523 0.15 16.87 -17.32
C TYR A 523 -0.38 16.44 -15.95
N THR A 524 -1.70 16.25 -15.85
CA THR A 524 -2.37 15.81 -14.62
C THR A 524 -3.14 14.54 -14.95
N THR A 525 -2.77 13.43 -14.32
CA THR A 525 -3.45 12.15 -14.51
C THR A 525 -4.84 12.16 -13.87
N PHE A 526 -5.67 11.20 -14.28
CA PHE A 526 -7.04 11.02 -13.78
C PHE A 526 -7.92 12.28 -13.81
N TYR A 527 -7.71 13.20 -14.75
CA TYR A 527 -8.52 14.43 -14.91
C TYR A 527 -8.71 15.23 -13.60
N TYR A 528 -7.65 15.37 -12.79
CA TYR A 528 -7.68 16.05 -11.47
C TYR A 528 -8.52 15.34 -10.38
N LEU A 529 -8.86 14.06 -10.54
CA LEU A 529 -9.65 13.26 -9.58
C LEU A 529 -8.85 12.60 -8.45
N TYR A 530 -7.51 12.60 -8.54
CA TYR A 530 -6.60 12.00 -7.56
C TYR A 530 -5.37 12.89 -7.38
N SER A 531 -4.86 12.95 -6.14
CA SER A 531 -3.52 13.48 -5.84
C SER A 531 -2.47 12.35 -5.85
N GLU A 532 -1.17 12.62 -5.92
CA GLU A 532 -0.53 13.93 -6.16
C GLU A 532 0.32 13.91 -7.42
N MET A 533 0.49 15.06 -8.07
CA MET A 533 1.31 15.20 -9.27
C MET A 533 2.71 15.68 -8.90
N TRP A 534 3.65 14.75 -8.68
CA TRP A 534 5.02 15.02 -8.24
C TRP A 534 5.89 15.64 -9.35
N THR A 535 5.63 16.92 -9.66
CA THR A 535 6.32 17.72 -10.69
C THR A 535 7.08 18.91 -10.06
N PRO A 536 8.20 19.39 -10.65
CA PRO A 536 8.89 20.61 -10.22
C PRO A 536 8.02 21.87 -10.09
N ASN A 537 6.85 21.91 -10.73
CA ASN A 537 5.89 23.01 -10.57
C ASN A 537 5.18 23.04 -9.19
N LEU A 538 5.22 21.95 -8.40
CA LEU A 538 4.82 21.96 -6.99
C LEU A 538 5.80 22.77 -6.14
N PRO A 539 5.34 23.66 -5.24
CA PRO A 539 6.20 24.38 -4.30
C PRO A 539 7.05 23.44 -3.44
N THR A 540 6.49 22.33 -2.96
CA THR A 540 7.21 21.28 -2.22
C THR A 540 8.42 20.73 -3.00
N TYR A 541 8.23 20.49 -4.30
CA TYR A 541 9.23 19.88 -5.17
C TYR A 541 10.26 20.93 -5.61
N GLY A 542 9.83 22.02 -6.25
CA GLY A 542 10.73 23.00 -6.88
C GLY A 542 11.57 23.83 -5.90
N SER A 543 11.17 23.92 -4.63
CA SER A 543 12.02 24.45 -3.54
C SER A 543 12.96 23.40 -2.91
N GLY A 544 12.88 22.15 -3.39
CA GLY A 544 13.66 21.01 -2.92
C GLY A 544 13.24 20.49 -1.55
N HIS A 545 12.10 20.89 -0.97
CA HIS A 545 11.63 20.39 0.34
C HIS A 545 11.17 18.94 0.29
N LEU A 546 10.67 18.46 -0.86
CA LEU A 546 10.22 17.08 -1.02
C LEU A 546 11.33 16.06 -0.73
N LYS A 547 12.58 16.38 -1.11
CA LYS A 547 13.78 15.57 -0.79
C LYS A 547 13.86 15.21 0.69
N ASP A 548 13.49 16.13 1.55
CA ASP A 548 13.65 15.97 2.99
C ASP A 548 12.72 14.86 3.54
N THR A 549 11.65 14.59 2.79
CA THR A 549 10.72 13.46 2.97
C THR A 549 11.24 12.19 2.29
N LEU A 550 11.85 12.30 1.10
CA LEU A 550 12.31 11.13 0.35
C LEU A 550 13.48 10.40 1.02
N ASP A 551 14.51 11.06 1.54
CA ASP A 551 15.53 10.31 2.30
C ASP A 551 15.02 9.89 3.70
N TRP A 552 13.88 10.42 4.21
CA TRP A 552 13.21 9.79 5.37
C TRP A 552 12.61 8.44 4.97
N PHE A 553 11.91 8.38 3.83
CA PHE A 553 11.41 7.11 3.27
C PHE A 553 12.57 6.15 3.03
N GLY A 554 13.61 6.59 2.31
CA GLY A 554 14.81 5.80 2.04
C GLY A 554 15.47 5.24 3.30
N ARG A 555 15.69 6.05 4.35
CA ARG A 555 16.32 5.58 5.58
C ARG A 555 15.46 4.61 6.39
N ASN A 556 14.13 4.76 6.38
CA ASN A 556 13.23 3.77 6.99
C ASN A 556 13.21 2.46 6.19
N GLN A 557 13.10 2.55 4.86
CA GLN A 557 13.11 1.39 3.96
C GLN A 557 14.43 0.61 4.06
N TRP A 558 15.58 1.29 4.06
CA TRP A 558 16.88 0.66 4.28
C TRP A 558 16.91 -0.13 5.60
N VAL A 559 16.47 0.49 6.72
CA VAL A 559 16.36 -0.20 8.02
C VAL A 559 15.41 -1.40 7.95
N LEU A 560 14.25 -1.24 7.32
CA LEU A 560 13.22 -2.26 7.16
C LEU A 560 13.49 -3.25 6.01
N GLN A 561 14.66 -3.19 5.38
CA GLN A 561 15.22 -4.18 4.47
C GLN A 561 16.49 -4.87 5.01
N GLN A 562 16.97 -4.53 6.21
CA GLN A 562 18.14 -5.22 6.80
C GLN A 562 17.79 -6.65 7.25
N GLY A 563 18.69 -7.60 7.00
CA GLY A 563 18.57 -8.98 7.49
C GLY A 563 17.25 -9.66 7.12
N VAL A 564 16.60 -10.29 8.11
CA VAL A 564 15.26 -10.88 7.97
C VAL A 564 14.26 -10.25 8.96
N PRO A 565 12.95 -10.20 8.64
CA PRO A 565 11.91 -9.86 9.62
C PRO A 565 11.88 -10.87 10.78
N LYS A 566 11.47 -10.41 11.96
CA LYS A 566 11.21 -11.25 13.13
C LYS A 566 9.81 -10.95 13.67
N ILE A 567 8.94 -11.95 13.60
CA ILE A 567 7.50 -11.84 13.84
C ILE A 567 7.10 -12.90 14.88
N ASP A 568 6.39 -12.49 15.93
CA ASP A 568 6.14 -13.32 17.10
C ASP A 568 5.12 -14.44 16.84
N LEU A 569 4.09 -14.19 16.03
CA LEU A 569 2.93 -15.07 15.86
C LEU A 569 2.57 -15.21 14.37
N ALA A 570 2.11 -16.39 13.97
CA ALA A 570 1.43 -16.58 12.69
C ALA A 570 -0.09 -16.73 12.93
N VAL A 571 -0.90 -16.09 12.10
CA VAL A 571 -2.36 -16.24 12.07
C VAL A 571 -2.75 -17.00 10.82
N TYR A 572 -3.47 -18.11 10.97
CA TYR A 572 -4.03 -18.83 9.83
C TYR A 572 -5.17 -18.03 9.21
N TYR A 573 -5.15 -17.85 7.88
CA TYR A 573 -6.14 -17.06 7.16
C TYR A 573 -6.37 -17.56 5.72
N TYR A 574 -7.63 -17.87 5.39
CA TYR A 574 -8.08 -18.24 4.06
C TYR A 574 -9.19 -17.28 3.59
N ALA A 575 -9.00 -16.65 2.43
CA ALA A 575 -9.99 -15.75 1.84
C ALA A 575 -9.99 -15.85 0.30
N ALA A 576 -11.13 -16.25 -0.27
CA ALA A 576 -11.37 -16.30 -1.71
C ALA A 576 -12.86 -16.01 -2.03
N PRO A 577 -13.22 -14.80 -2.51
CA PRO A 577 -12.37 -13.63 -2.73
C PRO A 577 -11.63 -13.19 -1.47
N TRP A 578 -10.40 -12.70 -1.64
CA TRP A 578 -9.82 -11.74 -0.71
C TRP A 578 -10.55 -10.39 -0.81
N ALA A 579 -10.54 -9.59 0.27
CA ALA A 579 -11.09 -8.24 0.28
C ALA A 579 -10.29 -7.34 1.23
N ALA A 580 -10.02 -6.11 0.80
CA ALA A 580 -9.38 -5.10 1.61
C ALA A 580 -10.21 -4.74 2.85
N ALA A 581 -9.51 -4.50 3.97
CA ALA A 581 -10.11 -4.36 5.30
C ALA A 581 -11.08 -5.52 5.67
N GLY A 582 -10.95 -6.67 4.99
CA GLY A 582 -11.63 -7.92 5.32
C GLY A 582 -11.24 -8.43 6.70
N GLU A 583 -11.99 -9.42 7.20
CA GLU A 583 -11.98 -9.81 8.61
C GLU A 583 -10.57 -9.95 9.20
N ASP A 584 -10.21 -8.99 10.05
CA ASP A 584 -9.14 -9.15 11.02
C ASP A 584 -9.53 -10.31 11.93
N ALA A 585 -8.90 -11.48 11.73
CA ALA A 585 -9.20 -12.68 12.50
C ALA A 585 -8.89 -12.52 14.00
N LEU A 586 -8.14 -11.49 14.39
CA LEU A 586 -7.88 -11.09 15.76
C LEU A 586 -8.69 -9.85 16.19
N GLY A 587 -9.53 -9.29 15.32
CA GLY A 587 -10.47 -8.21 15.62
C GLY A 587 -9.82 -6.93 16.16
N GLY A 588 -8.62 -6.59 15.69
CA GLY A 588 -7.79 -5.49 16.20
C GLY A 588 -6.98 -5.84 17.47
N ALA A 589 -7.38 -6.88 18.22
CA ALA A 589 -6.73 -7.41 19.42
C ALA A 589 -6.00 -6.37 20.28
N ASP A 590 -6.74 -5.40 20.83
CA ASP A 590 -6.20 -4.29 21.64
C ASP A 590 -5.16 -4.76 22.67
N GLY A 591 -5.37 -5.94 23.27
CA GLY A 591 -4.47 -6.54 24.26
C GLY A 591 -3.19 -7.21 23.73
N LEU A 592 -3.11 -7.61 22.45
CA LEU A 592 -1.88 -8.18 21.88
C LEU A 592 -0.98 -7.07 21.30
N GLY A 593 -1.56 -6.14 20.55
CA GLY A 593 -0.84 -5.01 19.96
C GLY A 593 -0.24 -4.08 21.03
N SER A 594 -1.00 -3.74 22.08
CA SER A 594 -0.51 -2.88 23.18
C SER A 594 0.58 -3.52 24.04
N LEU A 595 0.71 -4.85 24.02
CA LEU A 595 1.83 -5.59 24.62
C LEU A 595 3.06 -5.71 23.70
N GLY A 596 2.95 -5.33 22.43
CA GLY A 596 4.03 -5.38 21.44
C GLY A 596 4.16 -6.69 20.66
N TYR A 597 3.15 -7.56 20.67
CA TYR A 597 3.18 -8.77 19.83
C TYR A 597 3.03 -8.43 18.35
N THR A 598 3.98 -8.90 17.55
CA THR A 598 3.96 -8.84 16.09
C THR A 598 3.30 -10.09 15.49
N TYR A 599 2.55 -9.94 14.39
CA TYR A 599 1.93 -11.08 13.72
C TYR A 599 1.79 -10.91 12.21
N ASP A 600 1.88 -12.03 11.50
CA ASP A 600 1.65 -12.17 10.05
C ASP A 600 0.41 -13.05 9.80
N TYR A 601 -0.21 -12.92 8.63
CA TYR A 601 -1.26 -13.85 8.17
C TYR A 601 -0.72 -14.84 7.13
N LEU A 602 -1.15 -16.11 7.18
CA LEU A 602 -0.68 -17.19 6.31
C LEU A 602 -1.83 -18.05 5.76
N SER A 603 -1.86 -18.23 4.43
CA SER A 603 -2.74 -19.17 3.72
C SER A 603 -2.38 -20.63 3.98
N PRO A 604 -3.31 -21.58 3.73
CA PRO A 604 -2.99 -23.01 3.69
C PRO A 604 -1.75 -23.33 2.83
N GLN A 605 -1.57 -22.70 1.67
CA GLN A 605 -0.43 -22.93 0.78
C GLN A 605 0.87 -22.35 1.34
N ASN A 606 0.84 -21.23 2.07
CA ASN A 606 2.06 -20.72 2.73
C ASN A 606 2.58 -21.69 3.81
N LEU A 607 1.70 -22.45 4.47
CA LEU A 607 2.09 -23.51 5.41
C LEU A 607 2.75 -24.73 4.75
N LEU A 608 2.78 -24.80 3.41
CA LEU A 608 3.41 -25.87 2.62
C LEU A 608 4.76 -25.47 2.02
N LEU A 609 5.18 -24.22 2.18
CA LEU A 609 6.46 -23.71 1.65
C LEU A 609 7.65 -24.47 2.29
N PRO A 610 8.77 -24.70 1.57
CA PRO A 610 9.99 -25.30 2.12
C PRO A 610 10.55 -24.61 3.38
N GLN A 611 10.26 -23.32 3.53
CA GLN A 611 10.61 -22.46 4.66
C GLN A 611 9.75 -22.74 5.91
N ALA A 612 8.52 -23.22 5.73
CA ALA A 612 7.53 -23.51 6.79
C ALA A 612 7.88 -24.78 7.59
N THR A 613 9.05 -24.78 8.23
CA THR A 613 9.56 -25.88 9.05
C THR A 613 9.66 -25.49 10.52
N VAL A 614 9.21 -26.37 11.41
CA VAL A 614 9.32 -26.17 12.86
C VAL A 614 10.66 -26.70 13.36
N ARG A 615 11.41 -25.87 14.08
CA ARG A 615 12.67 -26.23 14.73
C ARG A 615 12.67 -25.69 16.15
N ASN A 616 12.93 -26.56 17.14
CA ASN A 616 12.91 -26.21 18.57
C ASN A 616 11.59 -25.54 19.04
N GLY A 617 10.45 -25.88 18.42
CA GLY A 617 9.14 -25.28 18.72
C GLY A 617 8.83 -23.96 18.00
N VAL A 618 9.72 -23.47 17.13
CA VAL A 618 9.56 -22.22 16.35
C VAL A 618 9.36 -22.55 14.86
N LEU A 619 8.34 -21.97 14.22
CA LEU A 619 8.07 -22.10 12.79
C LEU A 619 8.90 -21.09 11.99
N ALA A 620 9.46 -21.52 10.85
CA ALA A 620 10.29 -20.69 9.97
C ALA A 620 11.44 -19.97 10.71
N ALA A 621 12.12 -20.68 11.61
CA ALA A 621 13.10 -20.15 12.56
C ALA A 621 14.34 -19.46 11.95
N ASP A 622 14.64 -19.71 10.68
CA ASP A 622 15.72 -18.99 9.96
C ASP A 622 15.24 -17.61 9.46
N GLY A 623 13.95 -17.49 9.13
CA GLY A 623 13.27 -16.27 8.66
C GLY A 623 12.38 -15.67 9.75
N PRO A 624 11.05 -15.51 9.56
CA PRO A 624 10.17 -14.79 10.50
C PRO A 624 10.19 -15.27 11.94
N SER A 625 10.44 -16.57 12.17
CA SER A 625 10.60 -17.16 13.51
C SER A 625 9.35 -17.15 14.41
N TYR A 626 8.17 -17.45 13.84
CA TYR A 626 6.91 -17.49 14.55
C TYR A 626 6.92 -18.47 15.74
N LYS A 627 6.56 -17.96 16.92
CA LYS A 627 6.59 -18.67 18.21
C LYS A 627 5.31 -19.46 18.50
N ALA A 628 4.21 -19.15 17.78
CA ALA A 628 2.96 -19.89 17.80
C ALA A 628 2.17 -19.70 16.48
N LEU A 629 1.22 -20.59 16.21
CA LEU A 629 0.23 -20.47 15.12
C LEU A 629 -1.19 -20.32 15.71
N ILE A 630 -1.98 -19.38 15.21
CA ILE A 630 -3.30 -19.03 15.74
C ILE A 630 -4.39 -19.35 14.72
N PHE A 631 -5.47 -20.02 15.17
CA PHE A 631 -6.73 -20.18 14.44
C PHE A 631 -7.82 -19.37 15.15
N SER A 632 -8.54 -18.53 14.40
CA SER A 632 -9.63 -17.70 14.92
C SER A 632 -10.66 -17.46 13.82
N GLY A 633 -11.86 -18.05 13.95
CA GLY A 633 -12.95 -17.86 12.98
C GLY A 633 -12.61 -18.32 11.55
N GLN A 634 -11.96 -19.48 11.39
CA GLN A 634 -11.57 -19.99 10.07
C GLN A 634 -12.13 -21.41 9.85
N ASP A 635 -13.03 -21.54 8.88
CA ASP A 635 -13.80 -22.76 8.62
C ASP A 635 -13.10 -23.72 7.62
N ILE A 636 -12.26 -23.18 6.73
CA ILE A 636 -11.72 -23.88 5.55
C ILE A 636 -10.21 -24.10 5.70
N ILE A 637 -9.73 -25.31 5.38
CA ILE A 637 -8.30 -25.64 5.24
C ILE A 637 -8.10 -26.78 4.23
N THR A 638 -6.98 -26.81 3.52
CA THR A 638 -6.62 -27.97 2.67
C THR A 638 -6.18 -29.17 3.52
N ILE A 639 -6.34 -30.37 2.98
CA ILE A 639 -5.87 -31.62 3.58
C ILE A 639 -4.36 -31.56 3.87
N GLU A 640 -3.59 -31.02 2.94
CA GLU A 640 -2.14 -30.86 3.01
C GLU A 640 -1.76 -29.89 4.13
N ALA A 641 -2.40 -28.72 4.20
CA ALA A 641 -2.13 -27.73 5.23
C ALA A 641 -2.54 -28.23 6.62
N ALA A 642 -3.69 -28.91 6.77
CA ALA A 642 -4.07 -29.56 8.01
C ALA A 642 -3.04 -30.64 8.43
N GLN A 643 -2.50 -31.40 7.47
CA GLN A 643 -1.46 -32.38 7.74
C GLN A 643 -0.12 -31.73 8.10
N ALA A 644 0.21 -30.57 7.54
CA ALA A 644 1.37 -29.76 7.95
C ALA A 644 1.21 -29.21 9.38
N VAL A 645 0.05 -28.64 9.71
CA VAL A 645 -0.30 -28.16 11.07
C VAL A 645 -0.23 -29.27 12.10
N LEU A 646 -0.71 -30.47 11.79
CA LEU A 646 -0.54 -31.65 12.64
C LEU A 646 0.95 -32.03 12.81
N GLY A 647 1.77 -31.88 11.76
CA GLY A 647 3.22 -32.04 11.83
C GLY A 647 3.90 -30.98 12.71
N PHE A 648 3.45 -29.72 12.64
CA PHE A 648 3.95 -28.62 13.47
C PHE A 648 3.64 -28.86 14.95
N ALA A 649 2.42 -29.30 15.26
CA ALA A 649 2.01 -29.69 16.61
C ALA A 649 2.88 -30.84 17.16
N GLN A 650 3.21 -31.82 16.32
CA GLN A 650 4.10 -32.95 16.69
C GLN A 650 5.57 -32.53 16.85
N ALA A 651 6.01 -31.50 16.12
CA ALA A 651 7.32 -30.87 16.26
C ALA A 651 7.41 -29.90 17.45
N GLY A 652 6.31 -29.66 18.15
CA GLY A 652 6.24 -28.85 19.37
C GLY A 652 6.01 -27.36 19.15
N LEU A 653 5.51 -26.93 17.98
CA LEU A 653 4.98 -25.57 17.80
C LEU A 653 3.67 -25.45 18.59
N PRO A 654 3.54 -24.45 19.49
CA PRO A 654 2.27 -24.13 20.12
C PRO A 654 1.24 -23.62 19.10
N ILE A 655 0.04 -24.19 19.16
CA ILE A 655 -1.09 -23.79 18.34
C ILE A 655 -2.19 -23.30 19.27
N ILE A 656 -2.73 -22.12 19.01
CA ILE A 656 -3.81 -21.51 19.80
C ILE A 656 -5.08 -21.46 18.94
N VAL A 657 -6.20 -21.91 19.48
CA VAL A 657 -7.50 -21.93 18.80
C VAL A 657 -8.50 -21.11 19.60
N VAL A 658 -9.08 -20.09 18.97
CA VAL A 658 -10.16 -19.28 19.57
C VAL A 658 -11.49 -20.02 19.39
N GLY A 659 -11.98 -20.60 20.48
CA GLY A 659 -13.11 -21.51 20.56
C GLY A 659 -12.73 -22.81 21.27
N ASP A 660 -13.51 -23.87 21.03
CA ASP A 660 -13.15 -25.23 21.45
C ASP A 660 -12.73 -26.10 20.24
N ALA A 661 -12.71 -27.43 20.39
CA ALA A 661 -12.32 -28.34 19.32
C ALA A 661 -13.19 -28.24 18.04
N SER A 662 -14.38 -27.64 18.08
CA SER A 662 -15.20 -27.34 16.89
C SER A 662 -14.94 -25.95 16.28
N ALA A 663 -13.88 -25.25 16.70
CA ALA A 663 -13.39 -24.02 16.07
C ALA A 663 -12.06 -24.23 15.30
N LEU A 664 -11.64 -25.49 15.15
CA LEU A 664 -10.72 -25.89 14.08
C LEU A 664 -11.51 -26.03 12.77
N PRO A 665 -10.92 -25.67 11.60
CA PRO A 665 -11.55 -25.83 10.30
C PRO A 665 -12.18 -27.23 10.09
N ASP A 666 -13.41 -27.30 9.58
CA ASP A 666 -14.10 -28.56 9.27
C ASP A 666 -14.40 -28.75 7.77
N GLN A 667 -14.09 -27.75 6.94
CA GLN A 667 -14.29 -27.74 5.49
C GLN A 667 -12.95 -27.77 4.73
N THR A 668 -12.94 -28.41 3.56
CA THR A 668 -11.78 -28.52 2.65
C THR A 668 -12.23 -28.49 1.20
N TYR A 669 -11.34 -28.11 0.30
CA TYR A 669 -11.43 -28.39 -1.13
C TYR A 669 -10.35 -29.45 -1.51
N PRO A 670 -10.63 -30.42 -2.40
CA PRO A 670 -11.94 -30.77 -2.93
C PRO A 670 -12.88 -31.24 -1.81
N SER A 671 -14.15 -30.85 -1.89
CA SER A 671 -15.19 -31.12 -0.87
C SER A 671 -15.40 -32.60 -0.52
N ALA A 672 -14.94 -33.54 -1.35
CA ALA A 672 -15.00 -34.97 -1.10
C ALA A 672 -14.18 -35.44 0.13
N ASP A 673 -13.12 -34.74 0.50
CA ASP A 673 -12.14 -35.21 1.50
C ASP A 673 -12.38 -34.72 2.95
N VAL A 674 -13.54 -34.11 3.23
CA VAL A 674 -13.96 -33.70 4.59
C VAL A 674 -13.86 -34.85 5.62
N GLY A 675 -14.07 -36.09 5.20
CA GLY A 675 -13.89 -37.28 6.05
C GLY A 675 -12.42 -37.56 6.45
N GLN A 676 -11.46 -37.17 5.60
CA GLN A 676 -10.04 -37.18 5.93
C GLN A 676 -9.66 -35.99 6.81
N LEU A 677 -10.15 -34.78 6.49
CA LEU A 677 -9.94 -33.58 7.32
C LEU A 677 -10.38 -33.82 8.77
N THR A 678 -11.60 -34.33 8.97
CA THR A 678 -12.17 -34.68 10.29
C THR A 678 -11.23 -35.55 11.13
N ASN A 679 -10.49 -36.48 10.50
CA ASN A 679 -9.55 -37.36 11.19
C ASN A 679 -8.21 -36.66 11.49
N ILE A 680 -7.79 -35.68 10.69
CA ILE A 680 -6.59 -34.86 10.93
C ILE A 680 -6.87 -33.84 12.05
N THR A 681 -7.99 -33.11 12.00
CA THR A 681 -8.34 -32.10 13.00
C THR A 681 -8.67 -32.72 14.36
N ALA A 682 -9.28 -33.91 14.38
CA ALA A 682 -9.41 -34.69 15.61
C ALA A 682 -8.06 -35.11 16.23
N GLN A 683 -6.99 -35.27 15.44
CA GLN A 683 -5.63 -35.52 15.96
C GLN A 683 -4.95 -34.23 16.42
N ILE A 684 -5.16 -33.10 15.72
CA ILE A 684 -4.72 -31.77 16.15
C ILE A 684 -5.31 -31.46 17.53
N ALA A 685 -6.64 -31.54 17.69
CA ALA A 685 -7.34 -31.29 18.96
C ALA A 685 -6.95 -32.23 20.13
N GLN A 686 -6.22 -33.32 19.86
CA GLN A 686 -5.69 -34.24 20.87
C GLN A 686 -4.20 -34.01 21.18
N SER A 687 -3.53 -33.09 20.47
CA SER A 687 -2.14 -32.74 20.71
C SER A 687 -1.97 -31.92 21.98
N SER A 688 -0.93 -32.22 22.77
CA SER A 688 -0.56 -31.44 23.96
C SER A 688 0.09 -30.08 23.63
N ALA A 689 0.24 -29.75 22.35
CA ALA A 689 0.70 -28.44 21.86
C ALA A 689 -0.46 -27.55 21.35
N VAL A 690 -1.70 -28.02 21.44
CA VAL A 690 -2.90 -27.24 21.06
C VAL A 690 -3.58 -26.69 22.31
N HIS A 691 -3.87 -25.39 22.29
CA HIS A 691 -4.41 -24.62 23.40
C HIS A 691 -5.72 -23.95 22.95
N PHE A 692 -6.80 -24.24 23.65
CA PHE A 692 -8.13 -23.68 23.37
C PHE A 692 -8.41 -22.50 24.31
N VAL A 693 -8.83 -21.36 23.75
CA VAL A 693 -9.20 -20.13 24.47
C VAL A 693 -10.61 -19.68 24.11
N THR A 694 -11.35 -19.07 25.03
CA THR A 694 -12.77 -18.72 24.79
C THR A 694 -12.97 -17.39 24.06
N SER A 695 -11.96 -16.50 24.06
CA SER A 695 -11.90 -15.28 23.26
C SER A 695 -10.46 -14.93 22.87
N ILE A 696 -10.31 -13.97 21.97
CA ILE A 696 -9.01 -13.40 21.56
C ILE A 696 -8.25 -12.79 22.75
N ASP A 697 -8.94 -12.19 23.73
CA ASP A 697 -8.33 -11.57 24.91
C ASP A 697 -7.48 -12.57 25.72
N GLU A 698 -7.95 -13.83 25.80
CA GLU A 698 -7.31 -14.91 26.55
C GLU A 698 -6.02 -15.44 25.90
N ILE A 699 -5.76 -15.15 24.62
CA ILE A 699 -4.51 -15.52 23.92
C ILE A 699 -3.29 -14.98 24.68
N SER A 700 -3.37 -13.72 25.15
CA SER A 700 -2.30 -13.07 25.90
C SER A 700 -1.90 -13.83 27.18
N GLY A 701 -2.87 -14.47 27.84
CA GLY A 701 -2.65 -15.33 29.01
C GLY A 701 -1.95 -16.64 28.64
N VAL A 702 -2.40 -17.30 27.58
CA VAL A 702 -1.79 -18.57 27.10
C VAL A 702 -0.35 -18.37 26.62
N LEU A 703 -0.06 -17.28 25.90
CA LEU A 703 1.32 -16.94 25.51
C LEU A 703 2.21 -16.78 26.75
N SER A 704 1.72 -16.10 27.79
CA SER A 704 2.43 -15.93 29.07
C SER A 704 2.65 -17.25 29.81
N GLU A 705 1.65 -18.14 29.87
CA GLU A 705 1.80 -19.49 30.46
C GLU A 705 2.81 -20.35 29.71
N LEU A 706 2.90 -20.20 28.38
CA LEU A 706 3.89 -20.86 27.52
C LEU A 706 5.29 -20.22 27.61
N THR A 707 5.45 -19.12 28.36
CA THR A 707 6.68 -18.30 28.38
C THR A 707 7.07 -17.75 26.99
N ILE A 708 6.08 -17.54 26.12
CA ILE A 708 6.23 -16.80 24.88
C ILE A 708 6.11 -15.32 25.23
N THR A 709 7.10 -14.53 24.80
CA THR A 709 7.12 -13.07 24.97
C THR A 709 7.34 -12.39 23.62
N PRO A 710 6.81 -11.17 23.42
CA PRO A 710 7.07 -10.38 22.22
C PRO A 710 8.56 -10.06 22.09
N GLN A 711 9.04 -9.90 20.86
CA GLN A 711 10.44 -9.57 20.59
C GLN A 711 10.79 -8.13 21.02
N ALA A 712 9.84 -7.21 20.81
CA ALA A 712 9.86 -5.84 21.30
C ALA A 712 8.58 -5.58 22.11
N GLY A 713 8.61 -5.90 23.40
CA GLY A 713 7.46 -5.70 24.30
C GLY A 713 7.17 -4.23 24.55
N LEU A 714 5.89 -3.90 24.67
CA LEU A 714 5.39 -2.54 24.88
C LEU A 714 4.59 -2.42 26.18
N ASN A 715 4.66 -1.24 26.78
CA ASN A 715 3.82 -0.79 27.88
C ASN A 715 3.68 0.74 27.76
N CYS A 716 2.66 1.16 27.01
CA CYS A 716 2.43 2.56 26.63
C CYS A 716 1.21 3.17 27.34
N THR A 717 1.20 4.49 27.53
CA THR A 717 0.05 5.22 28.11
C THR A 717 -1.18 5.27 27.21
N SER A 718 -1.01 5.01 25.90
CA SER A 718 -2.08 4.82 24.92
C SER A 718 -1.63 3.84 23.82
N SER A 719 -2.53 3.49 22.89
CA SER A 719 -2.29 2.56 21.78
C SER A 719 -3.25 2.87 20.62
N PRO A 720 -2.96 2.46 19.37
CA PRO A 720 -1.83 1.62 18.95
C PRO A 720 -0.47 2.32 18.95
N VAL A 721 0.58 1.53 19.21
CA VAL A 721 1.97 1.84 18.87
C VAL A 721 2.52 0.56 18.24
N TYR A 722 3.02 0.63 17.01
CA TYR A 722 3.40 -0.54 16.23
C TYR A 722 4.91 -0.77 16.26
N PRO A 723 5.40 -1.93 16.74
CA PRO A 723 6.78 -2.36 16.56
C PRO A 723 6.96 -3.16 15.27
N VAL A 724 8.07 -2.93 14.56
CA VAL A 724 8.54 -3.79 13.46
C VAL A 724 10.01 -4.14 13.71
N VAL A 725 10.35 -5.42 13.68
CA VAL A 725 11.68 -5.92 14.06
C VAL A 725 12.40 -6.57 12.87
N ARG A 726 13.62 -6.11 12.58
CA ARG A 726 14.58 -6.76 11.67
C ARG A 726 15.77 -7.32 12.44
N SER A 727 16.30 -8.46 12.01
CA SER A 727 17.49 -9.10 12.57
C SER A 727 18.49 -9.42 11.45
N ASP A 728 19.61 -8.70 11.46
CA ASP A 728 20.78 -8.89 10.60
C ASP A 728 21.82 -9.73 11.36
N VAL A 729 21.77 -11.04 11.11
CA VAL A 729 22.64 -12.02 11.77
C VAL A 729 24.09 -11.90 11.31
N ASP A 730 24.35 -11.44 10.08
CA ASP A 730 25.70 -11.36 9.50
C ASP A 730 26.50 -10.18 10.07
N ASN A 731 25.85 -9.02 10.30
CA ASN A 731 26.45 -7.90 11.04
C ASN A 731 26.21 -7.97 12.57
N GLY A 732 25.39 -8.92 13.03
CA GLY A 732 25.00 -9.07 14.44
C GLY A 732 24.17 -7.90 14.98
N ALA A 733 23.39 -7.26 14.10
CA ALA A 733 22.62 -6.06 14.40
C ALA A 733 21.11 -6.34 14.39
N GLU A 734 20.38 -5.68 15.28
CA GLU A 734 18.91 -5.80 15.38
C GLU A 734 18.29 -4.41 15.37
N TYR A 735 17.21 -4.24 14.61
CA TYR A 735 16.57 -2.96 14.37
C TYR A 735 15.11 -3.05 14.81
N VAL A 736 14.63 -2.04 15.53
CA VAL A 736 13.24 -1.92 15.97
C VAL A 736 12.71 -0.55 15.53
N PHE A 737 11.87 -0.56 14.51
CA PHE A 737 11.05 0.60 14.13
C PHE A 737 9.83 0.66 15.05
N LEU A 738 9.47 1.85 15.50
CA LEU A 738 8.32 2.12 16.36
C LEU A 738 7.52 3.29 15.76
N TYR A 739 6.21 3.10 15.57
CA TYR A 739 5.30 4.11 15.03
C TYR A 739 4.10 4.33 15.96
N ASN A 740 3.85 5.58 16.36
CA ASN A 740 2.68 5.96 17.15
C ASN A 740 1.51 6.41 16.25
N ASP A 741 0.66 5.46 15.86
CA ASP A 741 -0.47 5.66 14.95
C ASP A 741 -1.70 6.28 15.65
N GLN A 742 -1.50 7.46 16.22
CA GLN A 742 -2.47 8.16 17.06
C GLN A 742 -2.41 9.68 16.87
N TYR A 743 -3.54 10.34 17.12
CA TYR A 743 -3.65 11.81 17.22
C TYR A 743 -3.20 12.38 18.59
N ILE A 744 -2.55 11.56 19.43
CA ILE A 744 -2.04 11.93 20.76
C ILE A 744 -0.64 11.36 20.98
N SER A 745 0.15 11.99 21.84
CA SER A 745 1.44 11.46 22.28
C SER A 745 1.28 10.25 23.20
N ALA A 746 2.17 9.27 23.08
CA ALA A 746 2.26 8.10 23.94
C ALA A 746 3.59 8.08 24.70
N ASP A 747 3.55 7.80 26.00
CA ASP A 747 4.74 7.49 26.81
C ASP A 747 4.85 5.97 26.90
N CYS A 748 5.95 5.41 26.40
CA CYS A 748 6.16 3.98 26.24
C CYS A 748 7.40 3.50 27.01
N SER A 749 7.23 2.47 27.83
CA SER A 749 8.32 1.60 28.29
C SER A 749 8.45 0.44 27.30
N VAL A 750 9.51 0.44 26.50
CA VAL A 750 9.82 -0.61 25.51
C VAL A 750 10.79 -1.61 26.12
N SER A 751 10.53 -2.91 26.00
CA SER A 751 11.45 -3.98 26.42
C SER A 751 11.86 -4.87 25.25
N PHE A 752 13.11 -4.76 24.80
CA PHE A 752 13.66 -5.52 23.67
C PHE A 752 14.57 -6.66 24.14
N THR A 753 14.37 -7.86 23.60
CA THR A 753 15.20 -9.04 23.94
C THR A 753 16.22 -9.32 22.84
N SER A 754 17.43 -8.78 22.98
CA SER A 754 18.48 -8.95 21.96
C SER A 754 18.96 -10.39 21.87
N SER A 755 19.19 -10.88 20.64
CA SER A 755 19.91 -12.14 20.40
C SER A 755 21.42 -12.03 20.68
N GLY A 756 21.96 -10.80 20.69
CA GLY A 756 23.36 -10.51 20.98
C GLY A 756 23.65 -10.32 22.47
N SER A 757 24.62 -11.06 23.01
CA SER A 757 25.16 -10.77 24.35
C SER A 757 25.98 -9.47 24.34
N ASN A 758 25.65 -8.53 25.23
CA ASN A 758 26.33 -7.22 25.33
C ASN A 758 26.24 -6.40 24.03
N ALA A 759 25.02 -6.21 23.54
CA ALA A 759 24.71 -5.20 22.52
C ALA A 759 24.80 -3.77 23.09
N THR A 760 25.06 -2.80 22.21
CA THR A 760 25.03 -1.36 22.48
C THR A 760 23.82 -0.76 21.75
N PRO A 761 22.86 -0.13 22.45
CA PRO A 761 21.70 0.51 21.82
C PRO A 761 22.05 1.87 21.20
N PHE A 762 21.36 2.20 20.11
CA PHE A 762 21.41 3.48 19.40
C PHE A 762 19.99 3.96 19.08
N VAL A 763 19.80 5.28 18.97
CA VAL A 763 18.63 5.89 18.31
C VAL A 763 19.05 6.40 16.95
N TYR A 764 18.30 6.05 15.91
CA TYR A 764 18.47 6.55 14.55
C TYR A 764 17.33 7.51 14.22
N ASN A 765 17.66 8.76 13.88
CA ASN A 765 16.67 9.72 13.39
C ASN A 765 16.58 9.58 11.86
N ALA A 766 15.47 9.03 11.36
CA ALA A 766 15.29 8.81 9.93
C ALA A 766 15.17 10.10 9.11
N PHE A 767 14.68 11.20 9.69
CA PHE A 767 14.70 12.50 9.03
C PHE A 767 16.15 13.01 8.94
N ALA A 768 16.91 12.96 10.04
CA ALA A 768 18.23 13.59 10.16
C ALA A 768 19.44 12.73 9.78
N GLY A 769 19.24 11.44 9.51
CA GLY A 769 20.33 10.49 9.29
C GLY A 769 21.29 10.31 10.47
N THR A 770 21.03 10.95 11.61
CA THR A 770 21.90 10.89 12.79
C THR A 770 21.77 9.55 13.51
N GLN A 771 22.90 9.09 14.06
CA GLN A 771 23.02 7.82 14.77
C GLN A 771 23.64 8.11 16.14
N GLU A 772 22.81 8.21 17.18
CA GLU A 772 23.24 8.57 18.53
C GLU A 772 23.31 7.32 19.42
N GLU A 773 24.41 7.14 20.16
CA GLU A 773 24.51 6.08 21.18
C GLU A 773 23.50 6.38 22.30
N LEU A 774 22.57 5.46 22.53
CA LEU A 774 21.51 5.68 23.51
C LEU A 774 22.04 5.34 24.91
N VAL A 775 22.23 6.38 25.73
CA VAL A 775 22.89 6.28 27.04
C VAL A 775 21.94 6.19 28.23
N GLU A 776 20.62 6.28 28.03
CA GLU A 776 19.62 6.09 29.08
C GLU A 776 18.77 4.84 28.82
N TYR A 777 19.07 3.76 29.57
CA TYR A 777 18.35 2.49 29.54
C TYR A 777 18.69 1.64 30.77
N THR A 778 17.92 0.57 31.00
CA THR A 778 18.27 -0.52 31.92
C THR A 778 18.45 -1.82 31.16
N ALA A 779 19.29 -2.74 31.66
CA ALA A 779 19.49 -4.04 31.04
C ALA A 779 19.58 -5.15 32.09
N ASP A 780 18.90 -6.27 31.84
CA ASP A 780 19.03 -7.52 32.59
C ASP A 780 19.32 -8.67 31.62
N GLY A 781 20.54 -9.22 31.68
CA GLY A 781 21.03 -10.20 30.71
C GLY A 781 21.11 -9.65 29.28
N SER A 782 20.14 -10.02 28.45
CA SER A 782 19.95 -9.53 27.07
C SER A 782 18.65 -8.75 26.86
N VAL A 783 17.87 -8.51 27.93
CA VAL A 783 16.66 -7.70 27.89
C VAL A 783 17.03 -6.25 28.20
N TYR A 784 16.73 -5.34 27.27
CA TYR A 784 16.95 -3.90 27.38
C TYR A 784 15.60 -3.22 27.57
N THR A 785 15.46 -2.40 28.62
CA THR A 785 14.22 -1.63 28.88
C THR A 785 14.52 -0.13 28.77
N LEU A 786 13.77 0.54 27.90
CA LEU A 786 14.01 1.91 27.44
C LEU A 786 12.72 2.74 27.55
N SER A 787 12.83 4.00 27.97
CA SER A 787 11.70 4.93 28.08
C SER A 787 11.66 5.87 26.89
N LEU A 788 10.53 5.93 26.19
CA LEU A 788 10.32 6.81 25.03
C LEU A 788 9.05 7.63 25.21
N ASN A 789 9.09 8.89 24.78
CA ASN A 789 7.90 9.69 24.50
C ASN A 789 7.78 9.78 22.98
N LEU A 790 6.67 9.33 22.41
CA LEU A 790 6.36 9.45 20.98
C LEU A 790 5.24 10.48 20.80
N ALA A 791 5.41 11.44 19.89
CA ALA A 791 4.38 12.41 19.53
C ALA A 791 3.31 11.75 18.64
N ALA A 792 2.17 12.42 18.48
CA ALA A 792 1.13 11.99 17.55
C ALA A 792 1.72 11.79 16.14
N ASN A 793 1.54 10.60 15.54
CA ASN A 793 2.13 10.21 14.25
C ASN A 793 3.68 10.11 14.21
N GLU A 794 4.40 10.18 15.32
CA GLU A 794 5.88 10.09 15.30
C GLU A 794 6.39 8.66 15.07
N THR A 795 7.55 8.57 14.41
CA THR A 795 8.34 7.33 14.24
C THR A 795 9.71 7.44 14.89
N THR A 796 10.21 6.36 15.48
CA THR A 796 11.61 6.25 15.90
C THR A 796 12.20 4.88 15.58
N ILE A 797 13.53 4.81 15.47
CA ILE A 797 14.27 3.58 15.18
C ILE A 797 15.29 3.36 16.30
N LEU A 798 15.18 2.21 16.98
CA LEU A 798 16.20 1.71 17.89
C LEU A 798 17.08 0.70 17.15
N VAL A 799 18.40 0.73 17.35
CA VAL A 799 19.32 -0.24 16.77
C VAL A 799 20.26 -0.80 17.83
N PHE A 800 20.32 -2.11 17.94
CA PHE A 800 21.17 -2.85 18.87
C PHE A 800 22.33 -3.47 18.09
N LYS A 801 23.57 -3.07 18.40
CA LYS A 801 24.77 -3.52 17.68
C LYS A 801 25.79 -4.23 18.59
N PRO A 802 26.68 -5.09 18.08
CA PRO A 802 27.68 -5.75 18.90
C PRO A 802 28.60 -4.73 19.61
N GLY A 803 28.76 -4.84 20.93
CA GLY A 803 29.56 -3.88 21.69
C GLY A 803 31.04 -3.89 21.30
N SER A 804 31.58 -2.74 20.91
CA SER A 804 32.96 -2.55 20.41
C SER A 804 34.09 -2.70 21.45
N GLY A 805 33.75 -3.16 22.67
CA GLY A 805 34.59 -3.12 23.86
C GLY A 805 35.71 -4.15 23.94
N THR A 806 36.78 -4.00 23.15
CA THR A 806 37.96 -4.91 23.17
C THR A 806 38.76 -4.91 24.49
N ASN A 807 38.45 -4.04 25.46
CA ASN A 807 39.23 -3.82 26.68
C ASN A 807 38.45 -4.01 28.01
N GLY A 808 37.23 -4.56 27.98
CA GLY A 808 36.58 -5.08 29.20
C GLY A 808 36.09 -4.06 30.24
N THR A 809 36.09 -2.76 29.92
CA THR A 809 35.37 -1.71 30.67
C THR A 809 34.10 -1.34 29.93
N SER A 810 32.93 -1.47 30.55
CA SER A 810 31.69 -0.90 30.02
C SER A 810 31.78 0.64 30.00
N LYS A 811 31.13 1.28 29.03
CA LYS A 811 30.83 2.70 29.15
C LYS A 811 29.76 2.88 30.23
N PRO A 812 29.81 3.93 31.07
CA PRO A 812 28.75 4.20 32.02
C PRO A 812 27.47 4.59 31.27
N VAL A 813 26.32 4.17 31.80
CA VAL A 813 24.98 4.48 31.27
C VAL A 813 24.06 4.95 32.39
N VAL A 814 23.08 5.78 32.06
CA VAL A 814 22.05 6.28 32.97
C VAL A 814 20.92 5.26 33.03
N THR A 815 20.57 4.80 34.24
CA THR A 815 19.44 3.90 34.48
C THR A 815 18.15 4.65 34.76
N SER A 816 18.24 5.92 35.16
CA SER A 816 17.10 6.83 35.32
C SER A 816 17.52 8.29 35.51
N SER A 817 16.78 9.19 34.88
CA SER A 817 16.80 10.63 35.09
C SER A 817 15.57 11.12 35.87
N SER A 818 15.55 12.40 36.27
CA SER A 818 14.37 13.07 36.84
C SER A 818 13.49 13.69 35.75
N GLN A 819 12.18 13.82 35.99
CA GLN A 819 11.17 14.30 35.02
C GLN A 819 11.42 15.68 34.38
N ASN A 820 12.39 16.46 34.87
CA ASN A 820 12.81 17.72 34.27
C ASN A 820 14.01 17.60 33.30
N VAL A 821 14.55 16.40 33.11
CA VAL A 821 15.52 16.06 32.06
C VAL A 821 14.73 15.64 30.82
N ALA A 822 14.90 16.35 29.71
CA ALA A 822 14.21 16.07 28.44
C ALA A 822 14.97 15.06 27.56
N SER A 823 16.30 14.98 27.71
CA SER A 823 17.13 13.98 27.04
C SER A 823 18.50 13.84 27.72
N VAL A 824 19.13 12.68 27.54
CA VAL A 824 20.53 12.41 27.91
C VAL A 824 21.26 11.82 26.70
N ARG A 825 22.43 12.38 26.36
CA ARG A 825 23.29 11.93 25.25
C ARG A 825 24.71 11.65 25.72
N ARG A 826 25.47 10.81 25.00
CA ARG A 826 26.93 10.67 25.20
C ARG A 826 27.61 12.01 24.88
N SER A 827 28.58 12.43 25.70
CA SER A 827 29.36 13.65 25.39
C SER A 827 30.51 13.36 24.45
N ASN A 828 30.79 14.29 23.54
CA ASN A 828 31.96 14.25 22.66
C ASN A 828 33.29 14.55 23.40
N SER A 829 33.26 14.86 24.70
CA SER A 829 34.47 15.12 25.50
C SER A 829 35.16 13.84 26.02
N SER A 830 34.38 12.80 26.33
CA SER A 830 34.83 11.55 26.95
C SER A 830 33.73 10.48 26.85
N ASP A 831 34.12 9.22 26.63
CA ASP A 831 33.22 8.06 26.75
C ASP A 831 32.59 7.93 28.14
N THR A 832 33.18 8.53 29.18
CA THR A 832 32.64 8.53 30.55
C THR A 832 31.66 9.67 30.85
N SER A 833 31.53 10.63 29.93
CA SER A 833 30.71 11.83 30.12
C SER A 833 29.37 11.74 29.38
N VAL A 834 28.32 12.27 30.01
CA VAL A 834 27.00 12.46 29.40
C VAL A 834 26.59 13.93 29.46
N LEU A 835 25.82 14.35 28.46
CA LEU A 835 25.14 15.64 28.42
C LEU A 835 23.67 15.41 28.77
N ALA A 836 23.16 16.09 29.79
CA ALA A 836 21.74 16.09 30.14
C ALA A 836 21.12 17.45 29.81
N THR A 837 20.05 17.43 29.03
CA THR A 837 19.28 18.62 28.65
C THR A 837 18.11 18.78 29.62
N VAL A 838 18.19 19.78 30.51
CA VAL A 838 17.16 20.05 31.53
C VAL A 838 16.19 21.12 31.04
N SER A 839 14.91 20.77 30.93
CA SER A 839 13.84 21.62 30.38
C SER A 839 13.07 22.43 31.42
N SER A 840 13.04 22.00 32.68
CA SER A 840 12.33 22.72 33.75
C SER A 840 13.15 22.98 35.02
N SER A 841 12.94 24.17 35.58
CA SER A 841 13.66 24.67 36.77
C SER A 841 13.40 23.79 37.99
N GLY A 842 14.46 23.41 38.70
CA GLY A 842 14.40 22.55 39.87
C GLY A 842 15.70 21.77 40.08
N SER A 843 15.64 20.78 40.96
CA SER A 843 16.74 19.82 41.15
C SER A 843 16.66 18.73 40.09
N ALA A 844 17.63 18.67 39.20
CA ALA A 844 17.79 17.59 38.23
C ALA A 844 18.71 16.49 38.79
N SER A 845 18.46 15.22 38.46
CA SER A 845 19.28 14.10 38.89
C SER A 845 19.43 13.04 37.81
N LEU A 846 20.61 12.43 37.72
CA LEU A 846 20.89 11.25 36.90
C LEU A 846 21.42 10.14 37.80
N THR A 847 20.90 8.92 37.65
CA THR A 847 21.40 7.71 38.31
C THR A 847 22.08 6.82 37.27
N PHE A 848 23.30 6.39 37.54
CA PHE A 848 24.10 5.54 36.66
C PHE A 848 24.03 4.06 37.05
N ASP A 849 24.34 3.18 36.10
CA ASP A 849 24.54 1.73 36.24
C ASP A 849 25.33 1.30 37.48
N SER A 850 26.34 2.08 37.85
CA SER A 850 27.14 1.93 39.08
C SER A 850 26.37 2.10 40.41
N GLY A 851 25.07 2.41 40.36
CA GLY A 851 24.21 2.71 41.51
C GLY A 851 24.46 4.10 42.12
N LYS A 852 25.15 4.98 41.40
CA LYS A 852 25.49 6.34 41.84
C LYS A 852 24.55 7.36 41.23
N THR A 853 24.03 8.27 42.06
CA THR A 853 23.18 9.39 41.62
C THR A 853 23.92 10.71 41.76
N THR A 854 23.94 11.52 40.71
CA THR A 854 24.31 12.94 40.77
C THR A 854 23.06 13.81 40.92
N THR A 855 23.19 15.01 41.46
CA THR A 855 22.07 15.97 41.58
C THR A 855 22.58 17.40 41.47
N PHE A 856 21.89 18.23 40.69
CA PHE A 856 22.27 19.61 40.41
C PHE A 856 21.03 20.50 40.22
N ASP A 857 21.06 21.69 40.83
CA ASP A 857 19.94 22.64 40.77
C ASP A 857 20.07 23.56 39.55
N VAL A 858 19.01 23.60 38.73
CA VAL A 858 18.90 24.41 37.53
C VAL A 858 17.82 25.47 37.71
N SER A 859 18.13 26.72 37.30
CA SER A 859 17.16 27.80 37.17
C SER A 859 17.14 28.24 35.70
N LEU A 860 15.98 28.15 35.07
CA LEU A 860 15.77 28.50 33.66
C LEU A 860 14.96 29.79 33.55
N PRO A 861 15.23 30.62 32.53
CA PRO A 861 14.33 31.68 32.09
C PRO A 861 12.95 31.14 31.68
N ALA A 862 11.94 31.99 31.64
CA ALA A 862 10.64 31.62 31.07
C ALA A 862 10.74 31.47 29.54
N THR A 863 9.94 30.54 28.98
CA THR A 863 9.77 30.34 27.53
C THR A 863 9.57 31.68 26.81
N LEU A 864 10.25 31.87 25.68
CA LEU A 864 10.13 33.07 24.86
C LEU A 864 9.23 32.80 23.65
N ASP A 865 8.07 33.46 23.61
CA ASP A 865 7.24 33.52 22.40
C ASP A 865 7.89 34.41 21.34
N LEU A 866 7.76 34.04 20.06
CA LEU A 866 8.21 34.85 18.92
C LEU A 866 6.98 35.33 18.11
N PRO A 867 6.32 36.44 18.51
CA PRO A 867 5.01 36.85 17.99
C PRO A 867 5.08 37.77 16.76
N THR A 868 6.26 38.06 16.22
CA THR A 868 6.45 39.14 15.23
C THR A 868 7.60 38.81 14.28
N TRP A 869 7.30 38.88 12.98
CA TRP A 869 8.13 38.38 11.89
C TRP A 869 8.10 39.33 10.69
N ASP A 870 9.22 39.40 9.98
CA ASP A 870 9.24 39.90 8.61
C ASP A 870 8.97 38.70 7.68
N ILE A 871 8.07 38.85 6.70
CA ILE A 871 7.55 37.73 5.90
C ILE A 871 7.64 38.06 4.42
N GLU A 872 8.40 37.27 3.67
CA GLU A 872 8.36 37.19 2.20
C GLU A 872 7.47 36.01 1.79
N ILE A 873 6.61 36.16 0.79
CA ILE A 873 5.83 35.07 0.20
C ILE A 873 6.00 35.11 -1.33
N GLU A 874 6.51 34.02 -1.87
CA GLU A 874 6.42 33.64 -3.28
C GLU A 874 5.02 33.07 -3.55
N ASP A 875 4.19 33.81 -4.29
CA ASP A 875 2.95 33.32 -4.86
C ASP A 875 3.24 32.68 -6.23
N TRP A 876 3.14 31.36 -6.30
CA TRP A 876 3.38 30.55 -7.49
C TRP A 876 2.09 30.43 -8.32
N HIS A 877 2.19 30.74 -9.61
CA HIS A 877 1.06 30.76 -10.53
C HIS A 877 1.48 30.40 -11.97
N ALA A 878 0.51 30.26 -12.87
CA ALA A 878 0.78 29.98 -14.27
C ALA A 878 1.57 31.12 -14.95
N PRO A 879 2.41 30.82 -15.96
CA PRO A 879 3.11 31.81 -16.78
C PRO A 879 2.15 32.56 -17.74
N ASP A 880 2.65 33.64 -18.37
CA ASP A 880 1.90 34.53 -19.27
C ASP A 880 1.18 33.77 -20.42
N ASP A 881 1.84 32.75 -20.99
CA ASP A 881 1.17 31.75 -21.83
C ASP A 881 1.03 30.45 -21.03
N ARG A 882 -0.20 30.17 -20.58
CA ARG A 882 -0.49 29.03 -19.72
C ARG A 882 -0.30 27.66 -20.40
N PHE A 883 -0.12 27.62 -21.72
CA PHE A 883 0.20 26.40 -22.46
C PHE A 883 1.70 26.10 -22.53
N ASP A 884 2.57 27.05 -22.17
CA ASP A 884 4.02 26.84 -22.08
C ASP A 884 4.38 26.34 -20.67
N VAL A 885 4.08 25.07 -20.41
CA VAL A 885 4.40 24.34 -19.17
C VAL A 885 5.91 24.33 -18.92
N GLU A 886 6.71 24.25 -19.99
CA GLU A 886 8.19 24.23 -19.92
C GLU A 886 8.80 25.56 -19.45
N ALA A 887 8.06 26.67 -19.51
CA ALA A 887 8.45 27.93 -18.86
C ALA A 887 8.38 27.86 -17.31
N GLY A 888 7.66 26.86 -16.77
CA GLY A 888 7.50 26.62 -15.33
C GLY A 888 6.55 27.61 -14.63
N SER A 889 6.46 27.47 -13.30
CA SER A 889 5.70 28.39 -12.44
C SER A 889 6.29 29.81 -12.47
N ALA A 890 5.44 30.79 -12.78
CA ALA A 890 5.75 32.20 -12.55
C ALA A 890 5.53 32.55 -11.06
N ILE A 891 6.29 33.52 -10.56
CA ILE A 891 6.32 33.86 -9.13
C ILE A 891 6.09 35.36 -8.92
N THR A 892 5.11 35.69 -8.08
CA THR A 892 4.87 37.05 -7.57
C THR A 892 5.33 37.16 -6.11
N LEU A 893 6.14 38.17 -5.77
CA LEU A 893 6.64 38.37 -4.41
C LEU A 893 5.77 39.34 -3.59
N HIS A 894 5.29 38.86 -2.45
CA HIS A 894 4.61 39.64 -1.42
C HIS A 894 5.55 39.81 -0.20
N ASN A 895 5.49 40.96 0.47
CA ASN A 895 6.41 41.29 1.56
C ASN A 895 5.68 42.02 2.70
N PHE A 896 5.92 41.58 3.93
CA PHE A 896 5.34 42.12 5.16
C PHE A 896 6.45 42.36 6.19
N THR A 897 6.30 43.37 7.06
CA THR A 897 7.31 43.76 8.05
C THR A 897 6.66 43.92 9.41
N GLY A 898 7.22 43.29 10.45
CA GLY A 898 6.65 43.29 11.80
C GLY A 898 5.25 42.68 11.90
N GLN A 899 4.96 41.66 11.08
CA GLN A 899 3.68 40.98 10.97
C GLN A 899 3.54 39.87 12.03
N ALA A 900 2.33 39.69 12.56
CA ALA A 900 2.02 38.56 13.44
C ALA A 900 1.70 37.29 12.62
N LEU A 901 2.04 36.11 13.16
CA LEU A 901 1.70 34.84 12.52
C LEU A 901 0.17 34.68 12.41
N VAL A 902 -0.30 34.49 11.19
CA VAL A 902 -1.69 34.22 10.81
C VAL A 902 -1.69 33.37 9.53
N PRO A 903 -2.76 32.59 9.26
CA PRO A 903 -3.00 31.99 7.95
C PRO A 903 -2.92 33.04 6.83
N TRP A 904 -2.34 32.69 5.68
CA TRP A 904 -2.10 33.59 4.55
C TRP A 904 -3.37 34.29 4.07
N LEU A 905 -4.51 33.60 4.03
CA LEU A 905 -5.83 34.14 3.69
C LEU A 905 -6.29 35.30 4.60
N GLN A 906 -5.62 35.55 5.74
CA GLN A 906 -5.88 36.66 6.65
C GLN A 906 -4.93 37.86 6.45
N LEU A 907 -3.92 37.75 5.57
CA LEU A 907 -2.95 38.82 5.26
C LEU A 907 -3.53 39.91 4.33
N GLY A 908 -4.54 39.59 3.53
CA GLY A 908 -5.22 40.54 2.65
C GLY A 908 -6.16 39.90 1.64
N ALA A 909 -6.90 40.71 0.90
CA ALA A 909 -7.72 40.23 -0.22
C ALA A 909 -6.82 39.76 -1.39
N GLY A 910 -7.15 38.62 -1.98
CA GLY A 910 -6.36 37.91 -3.00
C GLY A 910 -5.58 36.71 -2.44
N PHE A 911 -5.30 36.68 -1.12
CA PHE A 911 -4.56 35.58 -0.50
C PHE A 911 -5.34 34.26 -0.42
N GLU A 912 -6.65 34.28 -0.69
CA GLU A 912 -7.47 33.08 -0.91
C GLU A 912 -7.04 32.22 -2.11
N SER A 913 -6.23 32.78 -3.03
CA SER A 913 -5.68 32.09 -4.21
C SER A 913 -4.20 31.71 -4.10
N VAL A 914 -3.50 32.18 -3.05
CA VAL A 914 -2.04 32.08 -2.97
C VAL A 914 -1.60 30.65 -2.63
N SER A 915 -0.56 30.17 -3.30
CA SER A 915 0.15 28.90 -3.04
C SER A 915 1.61 29.09 -3.43
N GLY A 916 2.57 28.46 -2.75
CA GLY A 916 3.99 28.72 -3.01
C GLY A 916 4.87 28.53 -1.77
N VAL A 917 5.80 29.48 -1.57
CA VAL A 917 6.84 29.41 -0.53
C VAL A 917 6.81 30.70 0.30
N GLY A 918 6.93 30.64 1.63
CA GLY A 918 6.96 31.83 2.49
C GLY A 918 8.09 31.81 3.52
N ARG A 919 8.95 32.82 3.49
CA ARG A 919 10.11 32.98 4.40
C ARG A 919 9.78 33.96 5.50
N TYR A 920 9.85 33.49 6.74
CA TYR A 920 9.59 34.21 7.97
C TYR A 920 10.92 34.45 8.68
N THR A 921 11.30 35.71 8.91
CA THR A 921 12.52 36.09 9.64
C THR A 921 12.18 36.79 10.95
N THR A 922 12.85 36.41 12.03
CA THR A 922 12.78 37.13 13.33
C THR A 922 14.12 37.06 14.05
N ARG A 923 14.25 37.81 15.15
CA ARG A 923 15.47 37.90 15.96
C ARG A 923 15.16 37.77 17.45
N PHE A 924 16.02 37.06 18.17
CA PHE A 924 15.91 36.86 19.61
C PHE A 924 17.27 37.01 20.29
N THR A 925 17.29 37.30 21.59
CA THR A 925 18.53 37.35 22.39
C THR A 925 18.55 36.18 23.37
N ALA A 926 19.62 35.39 23.36
CA ALA A 926 19.80 34.30 24.30
C ALA A 926 20.02 34.85 25.73
N PRO A 927 19.21 34.47 26.72
CA PRO A 927 19.33 34.95 28.09
C PRO A 927 20.52 34.31 28.83
N SER A 928 21.08 35.05 29.80
CA SER A 928 22.03 34.46 30.76
C SER A 928 21.36 33.41 31.65
N LEU A 929 22.07 32.31 31.91
CA LEU A 929 21.69 31.43 33.01
C LEU A 929 21.80 32.20 34.33
N PRO A 930 20.75 32.25 35.17
CA PRO A 930 20.85 32.77 36.53
C PRO A 930 21.90 31.97 37.29
N SER A 931 22.96 32.65 37.76
CA SER A 931 24.10 31.99 38.41
C SER A 931 23.67 31.28 39.70
N SER A 932 23.45 29.96 39.62
CA SER A 932 23.33 29.11 40.80
C SER A 932 24.66 29.08 41.56
N ASN A 933 24.62 28.80 42.87
CA ASN A 933 25.83 28.83 43.70
C ASN A 933 26.79 27.71 43.27
N SER A 934 27.83 28.07 42.50
CA SER A 934 28.88 27.15 42.09
C SER A 934 29.70 26.68 43.29
N SER A 935 29.26 25.57 43.90
CA SER A 935 30.21 24.65 44.53
C SER A 935 31.24 24.26 43.46
N SER A 936 32.53 24.30 43.81
CA SER A 936 33.63 24.08 42.86
C SER A 936 33.84 22.58 42.54
N SER A 937 32.74 21.86 42.37
CA SER A 937 32.62 20.40 42.29
C SER A 937 31.29 19.92 41.69
N GLY A 938 30.43 20.83 41.21
CA GLY A 938 29.22 20.48 40.46
C GLY A 938 29.48 20.37 38.95
N PRO A 939 28.56 19.76 38.17
CA PRO A 939 28.65 19.72 36.72
C PRO A 939 28.62 21.13 36.12
N SER A 940 29.28 21.31 34.97
CA SER A 940 29.23 22.56 34.22
C SER A 940 27.98 22.60 33.33
N SER A 941 27.12 23.59 33.56
CA SER A 941 25.92 23.84 32.77
C SER A 941 26.05 25.10 31.92
N ARG A 942 25.50 25.07 30.70
CA ARG A 942 25.37 26.22 29.80
C ARG A 942 23.92 26.39 29.35
N ILE A 943 23.56 27.58 28.87
CA ILE A 943 22.26 27.81 28.23
C ILE A 943 22.18 27.00 26.92
N GLY A 944 20.96 26.61 26.58
CA GLY A 944 20.53 26.05 25.29
C GLY A 944 19.06 26.39 25.05
N ALA A 945 18.49 25.93 23.94
CA ALA A 945 17.05 26.07 23.70
C ALA A 945 16.48 24.92 22.86
N LEU A 946 15.23 24.54 23.15
CA LEU A 946 14.38 23.82 22.22
C LEU A 946 13.53 24.84 21.46
N LEU A 947 13.60 24.80 20.13
CA LEU A 947 12.79 25.60 19.21
C LEU A 947 11.56 24.79 18.81
N SER A 948 10.37 25.22 19.22
CA SER A 948 9.09 24.70 18.73
C SER A 948 8.56 25.60 17.63
N LEU A 949 8.25 25.04 16.46
CA LEU A 949 7.69 25.78 15.32
C LEU A 949 6.14 25.83 15.33
N GLY A 950 5.50 25.12 16.27
CA GLY A 950 4.05 25.11 16.46
C GLY A 950 3.28 24.24 15.46
N PRO A 951 1.95 24.41 15.36
CA PRO A 951 1.11 23.84 14.31
C PRO A 951 1.38 24.51 12.94
N VAL A 952 0.96 23.82 11.88
CA VAL A 952 1.97 23.15 11.05
C VAL A 952 1.30 22.87 9.67
N VAL A 953 1.80 23.37 8.53
CA VAL A 953 1.05 23.43 7.21
C VAL A 953 1.46 22.48 6.06
N ASN A 954 2.61 22.57 5.39
CA ASN A 954 3.02 21.56 4.38
C ASN A 954 4.47 21.09 4.56
N THR A 955 5.46 21.96 4.34
CA THR A 955 6.86 21.77 4.72
C THR A 955 7.40 23.09 5.30
N VAL A 956 8.44 23.06 6.14
CA VAL A 956 9.09 24.20 6.79
C VAL A 956 10.60 23.98 6.93
N ARG A 957 11.42 24.71 6.18
CA ARG A 957 12.85 24.79 6.50
C ARG A 957 13.07 25.76 7.68
N ALA A 958 14.10 25.56 8.49
CA ALA A 958 14.52 26.49 9.54
C ALA A 958 16.06 26.62 9.61
N SER A 959 16.56 27.82 9.90
CA SER A 959 17.99 28.13 10.05
C SER A 959 18.25 29.14 11.17
N ILE A 960 19.44 29.07 11.79
CA ILE A 960 19.92 30.01 12.80
C ILE A 960 21.19 30.69 12.28
N ASP A 961 21.22 32.02 12.27
CA ASP A 961 22.34 32.85 11.78
C ASP A 961 22.86 32.46 10.37
N GLY A 962 21.94 32.01 9.51
CA GLY A 962 22.24 31.53 8.15
C GLY A 962 22.74 30.08 8.06
N VAL A 963 22.87 29.37 9.19
CA VAL A 963 23.18 27.93 9.22
C VAL A 963 21.87 27.15 9.21
N GLN A 964 21.63 26.36 8.15
CA GLN A 964 20.49 25.45 8.06
C GLN A 964 20.51 24.47 9.25
N LEU A 965 19.37 24.29 9.91
CA LEU A 965 19.20 23.28 10.94
C LEU A 965 19.14 21.86 10.33
N ALA A 966 19.03 20.87 11.22
CA ALA A 966 18.88 19.46 10.87
C ALA A 966 17.40 19.04 10.76
N PRO A 967 17.10 17.93 10.07
CA PRO A 967 15.75 17.59 9.61
C PRO A 967 14.72 17.39 10.71
N ILE A 968 13.63 18.16 10.62
CA ILE A 968 12.54 18.17 11.60
C ILE A 968 11.38 17.29 11.11
N ASP A 969 10.83 16.50 12.03
CA ASP A 969 9.64 15.68 11.78
C ASP A 969 8.37 16.55 11.83
N PRO A 970 7.44 16.44 10.86
CA PRO A 970 6.05 16.89 10.98
C PRO A 970 5.40 16.73 12.34
N ALA A 971 5.55 15.53 12.90
CA ALA A 971 4.87 15.04 14.07
C ALA A 971 5.47 15.63 15.36
N ARG A 972 6.76 16.00 15.30
CA ARG A 972 7.48 16.66 16.38
C ARG A 972 8.28 17.85 15.80
N PRO A 973 7.63 18.99 15.53
CA PRO A 973 8.27 20.20 15.01
C PRO A 973 9.05 20.97 16.10
N VAL A 974 9.90 20.24 16.85
CA VAL A 974 10.66 20.69 18.02
C VAL A 974 12.13 20.29 17.87
N VAL A 975 13.03 21.27 17.79
CA VAL A 975 14.47 21.06 17.53
C VAL A 975 15.31 21.50 18.69
N ASP A 976 16.30 20.69 19.07
CA ASP A 976 17.36 21.10 19.99
C ASP A 976 18.36 22.03 19.29
N ILE A 977 18.13 23.34 19.38
CA ILE A 977 19.04 24.36 18.84
C ILE A 977 20.15 24.74 19.82
N SER A 978 20.35 23.99 20.90
CA SER A 978 21.39 24.28 21.91
C SER A 978 22.81 24.27 21.35
N GLY A 979 23.05 23.70 20.15
CA GLY A 979 24.33 23.80 19.44
C GLY A 979 24.58 25.14 18.73
N TYR A 980 23.55 25.99 18.59
CA TYR A 980 23.54 27.19 17.75
C TYR A 980 23.37 28.50 18.55
N VAL A 981 22.96 28.42 19.81
CA VAL A 981 22.70 29.60 20.67
C VAL A 981 23.81 29.82 21.70
N ASP A 982 24.25 31.07 21.85
CA ASP A 982 25.37 31.49 22.70
C ASP A 982 24.91 32.54 23.72
N GLU A 983 25.35 32.43 24.98
CA GLU A 983 24.83 33.24 26.08
C GLU A 983 25.00 34.76 25.85
N GLY A 984 23.89 35.50 25.87
CA GLY A 984 23.86 36.95 25.72
C GLY A 984 23.99 37.48 24.29
N GLN A 985 24.05 36.61 23.28
CA GLN A 985 24.09 37.01 21.86
C GLN A 985 22.69 37.19 21.27
N GLU A 986 22.59 38.00 20.21
CA GLU A 986 21.39 38.11 19.38
C GLU A 986 21.55 37.18 18.17
N HIS A 987 20.54 36.35 17.94
CA HIS A 987 20.48 35.36 16.87
C HIS A 987 19.33 35.67 15.91
N GLU A 988 19.55 35.44 14.62
CA GLU A 988 18.52 35.48 13.58
C GLU A 988 17.96 34.08 13.32
N LEU A 989 16.63 33.97 13.32
CA LEU A 989 15.90 32.75 12.98
C LEU A 989 15.12 32.99 11.68
N VAL A 990 15.43 32.19 10.66
CA VAL A 990 14.67 32.16 9.40
C VAL A 990 13.93 30.84 9.29
N VAL A 991 12.65 30.91 8.91
CA VAL A 991 11.72 29.78 8.84
C VAL A 991 10.96 29.87 7.51
N GLU A 992 11.20 28.94 6.57
CA GLU A 992 10.66 28.95 5.20
C GLU A 992 9.60 27.85 5.04
N VAL A 993 8.32 28.18 4.90
CA VAL A 993 7.25 27.19 4.65
C VAL A 993 6.97 27.01 3.15
N THR A 994 6.49 25.84 2.73
CA THR A 994 5.79 25.68 1.43
C THR A 994 4.29 25.41 1.63
N THR A 995 3.57 25.28 0.53
CA THR A 995 2.17 24.83 0.46
C THR A 995 1.99 23.77 -0.63
N THR A 996 0.87 23.05 -0.62
CA THR A 996 0.39 22.37 -1.85
C THR A 996 -0.16 23.43 -2.83
N LEU A 997 -0.36 23.08 -4.10
CA LEU A 997 -0.92 24.03 -5.09
C LEU A 997 -2.45 24.24 -5.00
N PHE A 998 -3.14 23.62 -4.04
CA PHE A 998 -4.61 23.54 -4.00
C PHE A 998 -5.31 24.91 -4.12
N ASN A 999 -4.93 25.93 -3.34
CA ASN A 999 -5.60 27.23 -3.37
C ASN A 999 -5.46 27.92 -4.75
N ARG A 1000 -4.29 27.81 -5.37
CA ARG A 1000 -4.01 28.33 -6.72
C ARG A 1000 -4.87 27.62 -7.76
N ILE A 1001 -4.80 26.29 -7.81
CA ILE A 1001 -5.56 25.47 -8.77
C ILE A 1001 -7.07 25.63 -8.58
N LYS A 1002 -7.55 25.69 -7.33
CA LYS A 1002 -8.94 26.00 -6.97
C LYS A 1002 -9.38 27.35 -7.55
N SER A 1003 -8.55 28.39 -7.45
CA SER A 1003 -8.89 29.73 -7.96
C SER A 1003 -8.89 29.83 -9.48
N GLU A 1004 -8.14 28.95 -10.15
CA GLU A 1004 -7.99 28.88 -11.61
C GLU A 1004 -8.68 27.64 -12.21
N ALA A 1005 -9.59 27.00 -11.48
CA ALA A 1005 -10.18 25.70 -11.85
C ALA A 1005 -10.97 25.72 -13.18
N ASP A 1006 -11.50 26.89 -13.58
CA ASP A 1006 -12.16 27.13 -14.88
C ASP A 1006 -11.17 27.39 -16.03
N GLN A 1007 -9.86 27.38 -15.77
CA GLN A 1007 -8.79 27.71 -16.71
C GLN A 1007 -7.72 26.61 -16.81
N VAL A 1008 -7.42 25.92 -15.70
CA VAL A 1008 -6.55 24.74 -15.70
C VAL A 1008 -7.23 23.57 -16.41
N GLN A 1009 -6.52 22.94 -17.33
CA GLN A 1009 -7.01 21.81 -18.11
C GLN A 1009 -5.90 20.82 -18.47
N VAL A 1010 -6.30 19.57 -18.62
CA VAL A 1010 -5.52 18.51 -19.26
C VAL A 1010 -6.33 17.99 -20.45
N TRP A 1011 -5.72 17.91 -21.63
CA TRP A 1011 -6.36 17.41 -22.85
C TRP A 1011 -7.69 18.11 -23.23
N GLY A 1012 -7.81 19.41 -22.91
CA GLY A 1012 -9.04 20.20 -23.13
C GLY A 1012 -10.14 19.97 -22.08
N GLN A 1013 -9.90 19.12 -21.08
CA GLN A 1013 -10.81 18.89 -19.95
C GLN A 1013 -10.44 19.81 -18.78
N VAL A 1014 -11.32 20.75 -18.49
CA VAL A 1014 -11.15 21.80 -17.47
C VAL A 1014 -11.42 21.24 -16.07
N ALA A 1015 -10.54 21.53 -15.10
CA ALA A 1015 -10.56 20.89 -13.78
C ALA A 1015 -11.87 21.09 -13.01
N SER A 1016 -12.52 22.26 -13.12
CA SER A 1016 -13.82 22.52 -12.48
C SER A 1016 -14.98 21.68 -13.02
N ALA A 1017 -14.88 21.19 -14.26
CA ALA A 1017 -15.88 20.32 -14.87
C ALA A 1017 -15.69 18.84 -14.48
N GLN A 1018 -14.46 18.46 -14.10
CA GLN A 1018 -14.09 17.10 -13.73
C GLN A 1018 -14.21 16.86 -12.22
N GLN A 1019 -13.87 17.86 -11.39
CA GLN A 1019 -13.79 17.73 -9.94
C GLN A 1019 -14.56 18.85 -9.20
N SER A 1020 -15.78 18.54 -8.74
CA SER A 1020 -16.64 19.52 -8.06
C SER A 1020 -16.09 19.97 -6.70
N LYS A 1021 -15.19 19.20 -6.06
CA LYS A 1021 -14.53 19.58 -4.81
C LYS A 1021 -13.76 20.92 -4.94
N TYR A 1022 -13.28 21.31 -6.12
CA TYR A 1022 -12.71 22.65 -6.35
C TYR A 1022 -13.72 23.79 -6.16
N ALA A 1023 -15.01 23.57 -6.42
CA ALA A 1023 -16.05 24.55 -6.11
C ALA A 1023 -16.47 24.48 -4.63
N GLU A 1024 -16.62 23.27 -4.09
CA GLU A 1024 -17.26 23.00 -2.80
C GLU A 1024 -16.36 23.24 -1.57
N GLN A 1025 -15.07 22.87 -1.64
CA GLN A 1025 -14.15 22.97 -0.50
C GLN A 1025 -13.63 24.40 -0.33
N GLY A 1026 -13.42 24.86 0.92
CA GLY A 1026 -12.77 26.14 1.20
C GLY A 1026 -11.25 26.11 0.93
N PRO A 1027 -10.59 27.26 0.73
CA PRO A 1027 -9.13 27.32 0.65
C PRO A 1027 -8.49 26.89 1.98
N TYR A 1028 -7.29 26.32 1.91
CA TYR A 1028 -6.52 25.87 3.06
C TYR A 1028 -5.80 27.03 3.79
N GLU A 1029 -5.67 26.89 5.11
CA GLU A 1029 -5.04 27.88 6.01
C GLU A 1029 -3.51 27.81 5.94
N TYR A 1030 -2.93 28.33 4.85
CA TYR A 1030 -1.49 28.26 4.58
C TYR A 1030 -0.62 29.18 5.44
N GLY A 1031 0.65 28.82 5.63
CA GLY A 1031 1.67 29.63 6.31
C GLY A 1031 2.31 28.99 7.53
N LEU A 1032 3.22 29.72 8.18
CA LEU A 1032 3.69 29.40 9.54
C LEU A 1032 2.63 29.90 10.54
N LEU A 1033 1.89 28.98 11.15
CA LEU A 1033 0.73 29.33 12.00
C LEU A 1033 1.16 29.66 13.44
N GLY A 1034 2.09 28.89 13.98
CA GLY A 1034 2.59 29.08 15.34
C GLY A 1034 1.55 28.79 16.44
N PRO A 1035 1.87 29.04 17.72
CA PRO A 1035 2.99 29.86 18.18
C PRO A 1035 4.35 29.20 17.93
N VAL A 1036 5.33 30.02 17.54
CA VAL A 1036 6.75 29.63 17.54
C VAL A 1036 7.34 30.07 18.87
N THR A 1037 8.01 29.16 19.57
CA THR A 1037 8.51 29.39 20.93
C THR A 1037 9.91 28.82 21.14
N LEU A 1038 10.66 29.45 22.05
CA LEU A 1038 11.95 28.99 22.54
C LEU A 1038 11.83 28.59 24.01
N GLU A 1039 11.88 27.29 24.28
CA GLU A 1039 11.99 26.74 25.63
C GLU A 1039 13.47 26.70 26.02
N TRP A 1040 13.86 27.57 26.96
CA TRP A 1040 15.25 27.67 27.42
C TRP A 1040 15.62 26.48 28.29
N VAL A 1041 16.65 25.75 27.87
CA VAL A 1041 17.16 24.56 28.57
C VAL A 1041 18.55 24.81 29.16
N ALA A 1042 18.95 23.99 30.13
CA ALA A 1042 20.33 23.92 30.57
C ALA A 1042 20.95 22.61 30.07
N VAL A 1043 22.01 22.70 29.28
CA VAL A 1043 22.83 21.55 28.90
C VAL A 1043 23.92 21.38 29.96
N ALA A 1044 23.82 20.33 30.77
CA ALA A 1044 24.74 20.03 31.85
C ALA A 1044 25.63 18.82 31.52
N GLU A 1045 26.95 18.97 31.64
CA GLU A 1045 27.90 17.88 31.43
C GLU A 1045 28.28 17.17 32.73
N VAL A 1046 28.11 15.85 32.76
CA VAL A 1046 28.38 14.99 33.91
C VAL A 1046 29.36 13.88 33.51
N ASP A 1047 30.57 13.90 34.07
CA ASP A 1047 31.52 12.79 33.98
C ASP A 1047 31.22 11.76 35.08
N ALA A 1048 30.77 10.56 34.69
CA ALA A 1048 30.50 9.47 35.62
C ALA A 1048 31.76 8.91 36.29
N SER A 1049 32.96 9.18 35.75
CA SER A 1049 34.24 8.77 36.35
C SER A 1049 34.61 9.59 37.60
N ALA A 1050 33.98 10.75 37.80
CA ALA A 1050 34.18 11.64 38.93
C ALA A 1050 33.25 11.38 40.13
N LEU A 1051 32.25 10.49 39.96
CA LEU A 1051 31.30 10.07 41.00
C LEU A 1051 31.86 8.91 41.83
#